data_AF-A0AAN6S220-F1
#
_entry.id   AF-A0AAN6S220-F1
#
_cell.length_a   1.000
_cell.length_b   1.000
_cell.length_c   1.000
_cell.angle_alpha   90.00
_cell.angle_beta   90.00
_cell.angle_gamma   90.00
#
_symmetry.space_group_name_H-M   'P 1'
#
loop_
_entity.id
_entity.type
_entity.pdbx_description
1 polymer ?
#
loop_
_entity_poly.entity_id
_entity_poly.type
_entity_poly.pdbx_seq_one_letter_code
_entity_poly.pdbx_strand_id
1 'polypeptide(L)'
;MPRDHIFGLMATSNATFAPVQDALKSWSNAKCLSFTHGKNVTGAAFLTTPSVISTNGTNSPTGSANSTSGSSFRRWTGRLLPRADCTTHVCCSAGTLPDFAPKPNPDGSCATYTVQSNDNCAGIGAANSLTTDQLTNFNNDTWAWNGCSNLWLRDPPMPAPLANALCGPQVPGTTAPPAGTNISTLNPCPLNACCDVWGQCGITADFCTDTGTGAPGTAKPGTNGCISNCGMNIVRSGAPAVFRSIAPRLYQDALQLEASKYTHLHFAFGTLTADYQVQVGDRIEGPARILSFGGTYTIFRQGVTPANRLTMATNIANFIIANNLDGVDIDWEYPGAPDIAGIPPADPNDGMNYLAFLATLKNLIPGKSVSIAAPASYWYLKGFPIAKISKVVDYIVFMTYDLHGQWDAGSQFAQVGCPTGNCLRSDVNLTETINALVMITKAGVPSNQVVVGVTSYGRSFAMADTGCYTENCFFTGSPCTGTAGYISDAEIKAIISSGNVNQNYIDPQSNTNILVYNDTQWVGYMSPEIKASRKTIYQGLEMGGSTDWASDLEDYTDPPARASSWPNFTLSIKTGTDPYQVGPRNGNWTTITCTDPSSEMDAPDAWTDVINVWTTYDRGKDGLSFTQSISDTLHGPEQADCGSLLDTSNCVQTEQCDGFIGAGSGAAAYEIWNSFVIIHEVRVASCPAGNFVLLTENKPTADVQQTNPLQMYSSYSSALYKAAAAMIDPALKDFENKFAPTWPKAFFAYAIPAIWSVSGVFPFVIDSGYACGTVDPLGAYLSTDTMHATWGCYNDKLYYLATPSGDAESCPTGSCDGCEPVCTDNFFSAPPGLDSLDGTTFGGIPVSDLIQGAVRTYIQNGNQNGGGVADPGVSGTLDDLYNQDVTTPGPDMAFKAWDATGGPSTSTANYPCIIPPGVNDCGTSTFVDQTSSASPLVADCLQIVKNIEGTSGEWEVENALGDQHQLVQSGTCKFGVQGMGKNGNINFHVGSQDIVDIINQAVKQFGGSGQVGAEGDMTCNGDVKGQDVQWGLY
;
A
#
# COMPACT_ATOMS: atom_id res chain seq x y z
N MET A 1 -17.89 30.69 -55.98
CA MET A 1 -18.73 31.89 -55.78
C MET A 1 -19.18 32.43 -57.12
N PRO A 2 -20.46 32.33 -57.52
CA PRO A 2 -21.02 33.28 -58.46
C PRO A 2 -21.45 34.53 -57.68
N ARG A 3 -20.98 35.70 -58.08
CA ARG A 3 -21.48 36.98 -57.58
C ARG A 3 -22.84 37.23 -58.21
N ASP A 4 -23.86 37.48 -57.40
CA ASP A 4 -25.17 37.92 -57.88
C ASP A 4 -25.02 39.24 -58.63
N HIS A 5 -25.25 39.21 -59.93
CA HIS A 5 -25.30 40.42 -60.75
C HIS A 5 -26.75 40.90 -60.84
N ILE A 6 -27.11 41.87 -60.00
CA ILE A 6 -28.31 42.69 -60.22
C ILE A 6 -27.97 43.70 -61.31
N PHE A 7 -28.65 43.63 -62.46
CA PHE A 7 -28.54 44.63 -63.52
C PHE A 7 -29.81 45.49 -63.54
N GLY A 8 -29.67 46.74 -63.09
CA GLY A 8 -30.68 47.78 -63.22
C GLY A 8 -30.25 48.80 -64.27
N LEU A 9 -31.15 49.17 -65.18
CA LEU A 9 -30.91 50.20 -66.20
C LEU A 9 -31.59 51.50 -65.74
N MET A 10 -30.79 52.49 -65.39
CA MET A 10 -31.28 53.83 -65.03
C MET A 10 -30.78 54.84 -66.06
N ALA A 11 -31.71 55.47 -66.76
CA ALA A 11 -31.44 56.60 -67.63
C ALA A 11 -31.95 57.86 -66.94
N THR A 12 -31.05 58.78 -66.60
CA THR A 12 -31.39 60.10 -66.07
C THR A 12 -31.04 61.15 -67.11
N SER A 13 -31.97 62.06 -67.38
CA SER A 13 -31.79 63.18 -68.29
C SER A 13 -31.17 64.41 -67.64
N ASN A 14 -31.07 64.44 -66.30
CA ASN A 14 -30.39 65.50 -65.58
C ASN A 14 -28.96 65.04 -65.27
N ALA A 15 -27.97 65.89 -65.54
CA ALA A 15 -26.55 65.55 -65.45
C ALA A 15 -26.02 65.45 -64.00
N THR A 16 -26.85 65.04 -63.03
CA THR A 16 -26.43 64.86 -61.64
C THR A 16 -26.41 63.39 -61.25
N PHE A 17 -25.42 63.01 -60.44
CA PHE A 17 -25.19 61.63 -60.03
C PHE A 17 -26.02 61.24 -58.79
N ALA A 18 -26.67 62.21 -58.12
CA ALA A 18 -27.42 62.01 -56.89
C ALA A 18 -28.62 61.05 -57.04
N PRO A 19 -29.48 61.17 -58.09
CA PRO A 19 -30.59 60.22 -58.29
C PRO A 19 -30.11 58.80 -58.55
N VAL A 20 -28.97 58.64 -59.24
CA VAL A 20 -28.33 57.34 -59.48
C VAL A 20 -27.79 56.76 -58.17
N GLN A 21 -27.14 57.58 -57.34
CA GLN A 21 -26.64 57.16 -56.04
C GLN A 21 -27.78 56.80 -55.07
N ASP A 22 -28.87 57.56 -55.05
CA ASP A 22 -30.03 57.27 -54.21
C ASP A 22 -30.78 56.02 -54.68
N ALA A 23 -30.84 55.80 -55.99
CA ALA A 23 -31.36 54.57 -56.56
C ALA A 23 -30.50 53.35 -56.23
N LEU A 24 -29.18 53.47 -56.36
CA LEU A 24 -28.23 52.43 -55.99
C LEU A 24 -28.29 52.12 -54.48
N LYS A 25 -28.38 53.15 -53.63
CA LYS A 25 -28.58 53.00 -52.17
C LYS A 25 -29.94 52.40 -51.83
N SER A 26 -30.99 52.67 -52.61
CA SER A 26 -32.32 52.10 -52.38
C SER A 26 -32.36 50.63 -52.80
N TRP A 27 -31.79 50.29 -53.96
CA TRP A 27 -31.64 48.91 -54.43
C TRP A 27 -30.74 48.08 -53.51
N SER A 28 -29.63 48.63 -53.02
CA SER A 28 -28.75 47.92 -52.07
C SER A 28 -29.43 47.64 -50.73
N ASN A 29 -30.46 48.41 -50.38
CA ASN A 29 -31.25 48.25 -49.16
C ASN A 29 -32.61 47.56 -49.41
N ALA A 30 -32.82 46.98 -50.60
CA ALA A 30 -34.09 46.36 -51.02
C ALA A 30 -35.34 47.27 -50.86
N LYS A 31 -35.17 48.59 -50.94
CA LYS A 31 -36.27 49.58 -50.86
C LYS A 31 -36.81 49.90 -52.25
N CYS A 32 -38.13 49.99 -52.37
CA CYS A 32 -38.79 50.34 -53.63
C CYS A 32 -38.60 51.84 -53.95
N LEU A 33 -38.20 52.16 -55.18
CA LEU A 33 -38.14 53.54 -55.66
C LEU A 33 -39.53 53.98 -56.15
N SER A 34 -39.98 55.17 -55.73
CA SER A 34 -41.21 55.74 -56.28
C SER A 34 -40.90 56.50 -57.57
N PHE A 35 -41.56 56.14 -58.66
CA PHE A 35 -41.59 56.95 -59.87
C PHE A 35 -43.01 57.45 -60.05
N THR A 36 -43.21 58.77 -60.06
CA THR A 36 -44.53 59.39 -60.22
C THR A 36 -45.18 59.10 -61.57
N HIS A 37 -44.38 58.68 -62.57
CA HIS A 37 -44.83 58.22 -63.89
C HIS A 37 -43.90 57.11 -64.41
N GLY A 38 -44.40 55.87 -64.49
CA GLY A 38 -43.69 54.74 -65.09
C GLY A 38 -44.24 54.39 -66.48
N LYS A 39 -43.37 54.02 -67.42
CA LYS A 39 -43.76 53.53 -68.76
C LYS A 39 -43.04 52.21 -69.03
N ASN A 40 -43.79 51.15 -69.29
CA ASN A 40 -43.21 49.85 -69.66
C ASN A 40 -42.59 49.92 -71.06
N VAL A 41 -41.34 49.49 -71.17
CA VAL A 41 -40.63 49.32 -72.44
C VAL A 41 -40.36 47.84 -72.62
N THR A 42 -41.01 47.21 -73.60
CA THR A 42 -40.78 45.82 -73.99
C THR A 42 -39.89 45.78 -75.22
N GLY A 43 -38.70 45.17 -75.10
CA GLY A 43 -37.74 44.99 -76.19
C GLY A 43 -36.59 44.07 -75.76
N ALA A 44 -35.96 43.38 -76.73
CA ALA A 44 -34.81 42.53 -76.45
C ALA A 44 -33.55 43.37 -76.20
N ALA A 45 -32.91 43.18 -75.04
CA ALA A 45 -31.62 43.80 -74.71
C ALA A 45 -30.48 42.83 -75.02
N PHE A 46 -29.48 43.28 -75.77
CA PHE A 46 -28.28 42.49 -76.09
C PHE A 46 -27.07 43.11 -75.38
N LEU A 47 -26.39 42.33 -74.54
CA LEU A 47 -25.14 42.71 -73.88
C LEU A 47 -23.95 42.08 -74.62
N THR A 48 -23.02 42.91 -75.06
CA THR A 48 -21.71 42.48 -75.58
C THR A 48 -20.61 42.97 -74.66
N THR A 49 -19.81 42.05 -74.10
CA THR A 49 -18.66 42.38 -73.24
C THR A 49 -17.39 42.60 -74.08
N PRO A 50 -16.59 43.66 -73.84
CA PRO A 50 -15.23 43.75 -74.39
C PRO A 50 -14.26 42.90 -73.54
N SER A 51 -13.40 42.11 -74.17
CA SER A 51 -12.30 41.41 -73.48
C SER A 51 -11.26 42.40 -72.97
N VAL A 52 -11.00 42.41 -71.66
CA VAL A 52 -9.90 43.16 -71.05
C VAL A 52 -8.62 42.33 -71.18
N ILE A 53 -7.66 42.87 -71.92
CA ILE A 53 -6.28 42.37 -72.04
C ILE A 53 -5.58 42.63 -70.69
N SER A 54 -5.03 41.57 -70.07
CA SER A 54 -4.17 41.66 -68.89
C SER A 54 -2.71 41.73 -69.32
N THR A 55 -2.10 42.91 -69.22
CA THR A 55 -0.65 43.13 -69.34
C THR A 55 0.02 43.10 -67.96
N ASN A 56 0.99 42.19 -67.81
CA ASN A 56 2.30 42.34 -67.15
C ASN A 56 2.69 41.12 -66.33
N GLY A 57 3.40 40.20 -66.99
CA GLY A 57 4.31 39.27 -66.34
C GLY A 57 5.71 39.87 -66.25
N THR A 58 6.39 39.63 -65.14
CA THR A 58 7.85 39.61 -65.06
C THR A 58 8.31 38.18 -65.28
N ASN A 59 8.98 37.91 -66.40
CA ASN A 59 10.19 37.07 -66.52
C ASN A 59 10.58 36.92 -68.00
N SER A 60 11.84 37.24 -68.28
CA SER A 60 12.57 37.01 -69.54
C SER A 60 13.50 35.80 -69.36
N PRO A 61 14.18 35.28 -70.41
CA PRO A 61 13.78 35.14 -71.82
C PRO A 61 14.15 33.74 -72.38
N THR A 62 13.74 33.48 -73.64
CA THR A 62 14.46 32.78 -74.74
C THR A 62 13.62 31.75 -75.49
N GLY A 63 13.65 31.85 -76.82
CA GLY A 63 13.71 30.67 -77.71
C GLY A 63 12.42 30.19 -78.39
N SER A 64 12.11 30.80 -79.53
CA SER A 64 11.83 30.10 -80.80
C SER A 64 10.60 29.18 -80.93
N ALA A 65 9.62 29.71 -81.68
CA ALA A 65 8.86 29.07 -82.76
C ALA A 65 8.49 27.58 -82.65
N ASN A 66 7.17 27.31 -82.61
CA ASN A 66 6.58 26.51 -83.69
C ASN A 66 5.08 26.80 -83.87
N SER A 67 4.76 27.12 -85.11
CA SER A 67 3.42 27.27 -85.65
C SER A 67 2.64 25.96 -85.65
N THR A 68 1.34 26.00 -85.39
CA THR A 68 0.39 25.13 -86.10
C THR A 68 -0.96 25.82 -86.25
N SER A 69 -1.21 26.21 -87.51
CA SER A 69 -2.49 26.23 -88.24
C SER A 69 -3.78 26.52 -87.48
N GLY A 70 -4.42 27.64 -87.85
CA GLY A 70 -5.81 27.89 -87.54
C GLY A 70 -6.79 27.03 -88.34
N SER A 71 -8.00 26.88 -87.80
CA SER A 71 -9.21 26.83 -88.62
C SER A 71 -10.45 27.22 -87.81
N SER A 72 -11.26 28.08 -88.45
CA SER A 72 -12.71 28.25 -88.34
C SER A 72 -13.37 28.67 -87.00
N PHE A 73 -13.52 29.99 -86.83
CA PHE A 73 -14.61 30.58 -86.04
C PHE A 73 -15.97 30.20 -86.64
N ARG A 74 -16.69 29.26 -86.01
CA ARG A 74 -18.13 29.09 -86.21
C ARG A 74 -18.88 30.03 -85.28
N ARG A 75 -19.73 30.89 -85.85
CA ARG A 75 -20.78 31.63 -85.14
C ARG A 75 -21.66 30.65 -84.37
N TRP A 76 -21.51 30.59 -83.05
CA TRP A 76 -22.53 30.01 -82.18
C TRP A 76 -23.58 31.08 -81.90
N THR A 77 -24.69 31.01 -82.64
CA THR A 77 -25.95 31.68 -82.24
C THR A 77 -26.65 30.75 -81.25
N GLY A 78 -26.11 30.65 -80.04
CA GLY A 78 -26.81 29.99 -78.95
C GLY A 78 -27.92 30.90 -78.43
N ARG A 79 -29.19 30.54 -78.64
CA ARG A 79 -30.28 31.07 -77.80
C ARG A 79 -29.96 30.67 -76.36
N LEU A 80 -29.87 31.64 -75.46
CA LEU A 80 -29.94 31.35 -74.03
C LEU A 80 -31.29 30.69 -73.78
N LEU A 81 -31.28 29.41 -73.44
CA LEU A 81 -32.47 28.71 -72.97
C LEU A 81 -32.85 29.30 -71.59
N PRO A 82 -34.13 29.59 -71.32
CA PRO A 82 -34.58 29.98 -69.98
C PRO A 82 -34.13 28.90 -69.00
N ARG A 83 -33.32 29.28 -68.01
CA ARG A 83 -32.83 28.33 -66.98
C ARG A 83 -33.72 28.25 -65.74
N ALA A 84 -34.72 29.13 -65.62
CA ALA A 84 -35.83 29.08 -64.66
C ALA A 84 -36.84 30.20 -64.99
N ASP A 85 -38.12 30.01 -64.67
CA ASP A 85 -39.07 31.11 -64.50
C ASP A 85 -38.79 31.76 -63.14
N CYS A 86 -38.02 32.84 -63.12
CA CYS A 86 -37.75 33.57 -61.89
C CYS A 86 -39.02 34.33 -61.46
N THR A 87 -39.77 33.80 -60.51
CA THR A 87 -40.87 34.50 -59.82
C THR A 87 -40.30 35.39 -58.71
N THR A 88 -39.77 36.56 -59.07
CA THR A 88 -39.36 37.55 -58.07
C THR A 88 -40.51 38.50 -57.76
N HIS A 89 -40.74 38.77 -56.47
CA HIS A 89 -41.71 39.78 -56.06
C HIS A 89 -41.22 41.17 -56.49
N VAL A 90 -42.04 41.88 -57.26
CA VAL A 90 -41.72 43.23 -57.76
C VAL A 90 -42.62 44.27 -57.09
N CYS A 91 -42.06 45.43 -56.76
CA CYS A 91 -42.82 46.52 -56.18
C CYS A 91 -43.72 47.16 -57.25
N CYS A 92 -45.04 47.09 -57.07
CA CYS A 92 -46.00 47.83 -57.91
C CYS A 92 -46.29 49.25 -57.38
N SER A 93 -45.85 49.59 -56.17
CA SER A 93 -45.98 50.91 -55.55
C SER A 93 -44.86 51.15 -54.51
N ALA A 94 -44.73 52.39 -54.00
CA ALA A 94 -43.71 52.75 -53.02
C ALA A 94 -43.99 52.12 -51.64
N GLY A 95 -42.95 51.55 -51.01
CA GLY A 95 -43.04 50.91 -49.71
C GLY A 95 -41.94 49.88 -49.46
N THR A 96 -42.08 49.08 -48.41
CA THR A 96 -41.32 47.84 -48.22
C THR A 96 -42.11 46.67 -48.80
N LEU A 97 -41.42 45.71 -49.42
CA LEU A 97 -42.05 44.46 -49.82
C LEU A 97 -42.65 43.77 -48.57
N PRO A 98 -43.85 43.18 -48.67
CA PRO A 98 -44.38 42.32 -47.62
C PRO A 98 -43.40 41.17 -47.32
N ASP A 99 -43.39 40.72 -46.07
CA ASP A 99 -42.68 39.50 -45.70
C ASP A 99 -43.46 38.28 -46.24
N PHE A 100 -42.93 37.64 -47.28
CA PHE A 100 -43.50 36.43 -47.87
C PHE A 100 -42.92 35.15 -47.25
N ALA A 101 -42.14 35.25 -46.16
CA ALA A 101 -41.60 34.08 -45.48
C ALA A 101 -42.74 33.21 -44.92
N PRO A 102 -42.75 31.90 -45.22
CA PRO A 102 -43.70 30.96 -44.64
C PRO A 102 -43.69 31.02 -43.12
N LYS A 103 -44.87 30.97 -42.50
CA LYS A 103 -45.00 30.89 -41.04
C LYS A 103 -45.15 29.42 -40.62
N PRO A 104 -44.66 29.02 -39.43
CA PRO A 104 -44.90 27.68 -38.89
C PRO A 104 -46.40 27.34 -38.86
N ASN A 105 -46.71 26.07 -39.02
CA ASN A 105 -48.07 25.56 -38.92
C ASN A 105 -48.64 25.76 -37.49
N PRO A 106 -49.97 25.71 -37.29
CA PRO A 106 -50.59 25.88 -35.97
C PRO A 106 -50.11 24.88 -34.90
N ASP A 107 -49.59 23.72 -35.31
CA ASP A 107 -49.01 22.70 -34.44
C ASP A 107 -47.53 22.95 -34.08
N GLY A 108 -46.96 24.05 -34.56
CA GLY A 108 -45.56 24.42 -34.36
C GLY A 108 -44.59 23.79 -35.36
N SER A 109 -45.05 22.95 -36.30
CA SER A 109 -44.19 22.37 -37.32
C SER A 109 -43.76 23.39 -38.38
N CYS A 110 -42.58 23.19 -38.98
CA CYS A 110 -42.09 24.03 -40.07
C CYS A 110 -43.05 24.00 -41.27
N ALA A 111 -43.20 25.15 -41.93
CA ALA A 111 -43.85 25.17 -43.25
C ALA A 111 -43.02 24.33 -44.24
N THR A 112 -43.70 23.51 -45.04
CA THR A 112 -43.07 22.64 -46.03
C THR A 112 -43.23 23.20 -47.44
N TYR A 113 -42.24 22.93 -48.29
CA TYR A 113 -42.28 23.26 -49.71
C TYR A 113 -41.87 22.01 -50.51
N THR A 114 -42.78 21.52 -51.34
CA THR A 114 -42.49 20.38 -52.23
C THR A 114 -41.70 20.87 -53.44
N VAL A 115 -40.43 20.50 -53.51
CA VAL A 115 -39.51 20.85 -54.61
C VAL A 115 -40.10 20.39 -55.96
N GLN A 116 -40.12 21.30 -56.92
CA GLN A 116 -40.57 21.08 -58.30
C GLN A 116 -39.39 20.83 -59.24
N SER A 117 -39.69 20.34 -60.45
CA SER A 117 -38.67 20.16 -61.49
C SER A 117 -38.04 21.52 -61.88
N ASN A 118 -36.71 21.58 -61.88
CA ASN A 118 -35.87 22.78 -62.09
C ASN A 118 -35.79 23.79 -60.94
N ASP A 119 -36.32 23.45 -59.76
CA ASP A 119 -36.12 24.28 -58.58
C ASP A 119 -34.63 24.32 -58.18
N ASN A 120 -34.24 25.47 -57.62
CA ASN A 120 -32.98 25.66 -56.92
C ASN A 120 -33.23 26.57 -55.72
N CYS A 121 -32.35 26.55 -54.71
CA CYS A 121 -32.57 27.34 -53.49
C CYS A 121 -32.69 28.84 -53.75
N ALA A 122 -32.00 29.37 -54.77
CA ALA A 122 -32.09 30.80 -55.08
C ALA A 122 -33.49 31.17 -55.59
N GLY A 123 -34.09 30.31 -56.44
CA GLY A 123 -35.47 30.47 -56.91
C GLY A 123 -36.49 30.35 -55.77
N ILE A 124 -36.37 29.29 -54.95
CA ILE A 124 -37.25 29.07 -53.79
C ILE A 124 -37.13 30.23 -52.80
N GLY A 125 -35.90 30.66 -52.51
CA GLY A 125 -35.64 31.77 -51.59
C GLY A 125 -36.24 33.08 -52.07
N ALA A 126 -36.00 33.43 -53.34
CA ALA A 126 -36.52 34.66 -53.93
C ALA A 126 -38.07 34.71 -53.95
N ALA A 127 -38.73 33.58 -54.20
CA ALA A 127 -40.19 33.47 -54.18
C ALA A 127 -40.79 33.61 -52.77
N ASN A 128 -40.00 33.36 -51.71
CA ASN A 128 -40.45 33.32 -50.32
C ASN A 128 -39.79 34.40 -49.44
N SER A 129 -39.13 35.41 -50.02
CA SER A 129 -38.39 36.43 -49.26
C SER A 129 -37.32 35.87 -48.31
N LEU A 130 -36.70 34.74 -48.68
CA LEU A 130 -35.64 34.07 -47.93
C LEU A 130 -34.31 34.11 -48.69
N THR A 131 -33.20 34.21 -47.96
CA THR A 131 -31.86 33.96 -48.51
C THR A 131 -31.55 32.46 -48.54
N THR A 132 -30.58 32.07 -49.38
CA THR A 132 -30.06 30.69 -49.41
C THR A 132 -29.50 30.26 -48.03
N ASP A 133 -28.91 31.19 -47.29
CA ASP A 133 -28.40 30.93 -45.93
C ASP A 133 -29.55 30.67 -44.95
N GLN A 134 -30.65 31.43 -45.06
CA GLN A 134 -31.85 31.18 -44.25
C GLN A 134 -32.46 29.81 -44.56
N LEU A 135 -32.56 29.44 -45.84
CA LEU A 135 -33.03 28.10 -46.24
C LEU A 135 -32.13 26.98 -45.71
N THR A 136 -30.80 27.18 -45.76
CA THR A 136 -29.84 26.23 -45.19
C THR A 136 -30.06 26.09 -43.68
N ASN A 137 -30.15 27.23 -42.97
CA ASN A 137 -30.33 27.24 -41.53
C ASN A 137 -31.64 26.59 -41.07
N PHE A 138 -32.75 26.82 -41.79
CA PHE A 138 -34.04 26.19 -41.48
C PHE A 138 -34.05 24.67 -41.69
N ASN A 139 -33.09 24.13 -42.44
CA ASN A 139 -32.97 22.71 -42.73
C ASN A 139 -31.79 22.03 -42.02
N ASN A 140 -31.14 22.70 -41.05
CA ASN A 140 -30.06 22.10 -40.27
C ASN A 140 -30.51 20.85 -39.49
N ASP A 141 -31.79 20.72 -39.15
CA ASP A 141 -32.33 19.53 -38.47
C ASP A 141 -33.10 18.59 -39.43
N THR A 142 -33.13 18.90 -40.72
CA THR A 142 -33.83 18.11 -41.74
C THR A 142 -32.98 16.92 -42.16
N TRP A 143 -33.50 15.70 -42.00
CA TRP A 143 -32.79 14.48 -42.34
C TRP A 143 -32.27 14.48 -43.80
N ALA A 144 -31.00 14.12 -43.97
CA ALA A 144 -30.28 14.03 -45.24
C ALA A 144 -30.25 15.35 -46.06
N TRP A 145 -30.38 16.51 -45.41
CA TRP A 145 -30.24 17.81 -46.08
C TRP A 145 -28.80 18.07 -46.54
N ASN A 146 -28.54 17.86 -47.83
CA ASN A 146 -27.21 18.05 -48.45
C ASN A 146 -27.00 19.47 -49.03
N GLY A 147 -27.75 20.45 -48.55
CA GLY A 147 -27.70 21.82 -49.02
C GLY A 147 -28.22 22.03 -50.45
N CYS A 148 -28.01 23.23 -50.95
CA CYS A 148 -28.64 23.74 -52.17
C CYS A 148 -28.08 23.18 -53.50
N SER A 149 -27.07 22.31 -53.43
CA SER A 149 -26.47 21.68 -54.60
C SER A 149 -27.33 20.57 -55.19
N ASN A 150 -28.18 19.92 -54.37
CA ASN A 150 -29.07 18.83 -54.78
C ASN A 150 -30.39 18.93 -53.98
N LEU A 151 -31.41 19.54 -54.59
CA LEU A 151 -32.77 19.54 -54.03
C LEU A 151 -33.52 18.26 -54.43
N TRP A 152 -34.15 17.61 -53.47
CA TRP A 152 -34.85 16.34 -53.67
C TRP A 152 -36.37 16.58 -53.76
N LEU A 153 -37.05 15.91 -54.70
CA LEU A 153 -38.47 16.12 -55.06
C LEU A 153 -39.49 15.54 -54.06
N ARG A 154 -39.15 15.43 -52.78
CA ARG A 154 -40.03 14.81 -51.78
C ARG A 154 -40.08 15.66 -50.52
N ASP A 155 -41.23 15.65 -49.85
CA ASP A 155 -41.33 16.09 -48.45
C ASP A 155 -40.28 15.33 -47.62
N PRO A 156 -39.81 15.83 -46.46
CA PRO A 156 -39.01 15.03 -45.53
C PRO A 156 -39.91 14.32 -44.51
N PRO A 157 -40.57 13.18 -44.84
CA PRO A 157 -41.13 12.31 -43.84
C PRO A 157 -39.99 11.62 -43.09
N MET A 158 -40.33 10.86 -42.05
CA MET A 158 -39.41 9.87 -41.46
C MET A 158 -38.65 9.14 -42.57
N PRO A 159 -37.31 9.01 -42.46
CA PRO A 159 -36.52 8.41 -43.50
C PRO A 159 -36.97 6.96 -43.75
N ALA A 160 -36.80 6.51 -44.99
CA ALA A 160 -37.17 5.15 -45.36
C ALA A 160 -36.40 4.13 -44.49
N PRO A 161 -37.08 3.08 -43.98
CA PRO A 161 -36.41 2.04 -43.22
C PRO A 161 -35.27 1.38 -44.01
N LEU A 162 -34.14 1.12 -43.34
CA LEU A 162 -33.06 0.29 -43.85
C LEU A 162 -33.15 -1.09 -43.21
N ALA A 163 -33.12 -2.15 -44.00
CA ALA A 163 -33.38 -3.50 -43.53
C ALA A 163 -32.44 -3.96 -42.41
N ASN A 164 -31.21 -3.45 -42.38
CA ASN A 164 -30.17 -3.78 -41.41
C ASN A 164 -29.87 -2.64 -40.41
N ALA A 165 -30.68 -1.58 -40.34
CA ALA A 165 -30.46 -0.52 -39.37
C ALA A 165 -30.76 -1.02 -37.94
N LEU A 166 -29.79 -0.81 -37.05
CA LEU A 166 -29.84 -1.10 -35.62
C LEU A 166 -30.17 0.15 -34.78
N CYS A 167 -29.85 1.33 -35.30
CA CYS A 167 -30.06 2.61 -34.62
C CYS A 167 -30.60 3.70 -35.53
N GLY A 168 -31.06 4.80 -34.91
CA GLY A 168 -31.57 5.96 -35.61
C GLY A 168 -33.00 5.79 -36.12
N PRO A 169 -33.51 6.78 -36.88
CA PRO A 169 -34.89 6.80 -37.36
C PRO A 169 -35.17 5.79 -38.48
N GLN A 170 -34.15 5.15 -39.04
CA GLN A 170 -34.26 4.19 -40.16
C GLN A 170 -34.46 2.74 -39.71
N VAL A 171 -34.50 2.46 -38.40
CA VAL A 171 -34.79 1.11 -37.89
C VAL A 171 -36.18 0.66 -38.37
N PRO A 172 -36.32 -0.55 -38.94
CA PRO A 172 -37.61 -1.08 -39.39
C PRO A 172 -38.69 -1.03 -38.30
N GLY A 173 -39.84 -0.43 -38.63
CA GLY A 173 -40.97 -0.29 -37.70
C GLY A 173 -40.96 0.98 -36.83
N THR A 174 -39.95 1.85 -36.97
CA THR A 174 -39.93 3.15 -36.26
C THR A 174 -41.11 4.02 -36.69
N THR A 175 -41.89 4.50 -35.72
CA THR A 175 -43.01 5.40 -35.95
C THR A 175 -42.57 6.86 -35.83
N ALA A 176 -43.25 7.76 -36.53
CA ALA A 176 -42.95 9.19 -36.46
C ALA A 176 -43.24 9.72 -35.02
N PRO A 177 -42.25 10.32 -34.33
CA PRO A 177 -42.48 10.91 -33.02
C PRO A 177 -43.26 12.23 -33.13
N PRO A 178 -43.69 12.83 -32.00
CA PRO A 178 -44.27 14.17 -32.00
C PRO A 178 -43.38 15.20 -32.71
N ALA A 179 -44.00 16.19 -33.35
CA ALA A 179 -43.30 17.28 -34.03
C ALA A 179 -42.30 17.98 -33.09
N GLY A 180 -41.11 18.31 -33.60
CA GLY A 180 -40.03 18.92 -32.82
C GLY A 180 -39.11 17.93 -32.08
N THR A 181 -39.38 16.62 -32.15
CA THR A 181 -38.46 15.60 -31.61
C THR A 181 -37.21 15.50 -32.48
N ASN A 182 -36.02 15.49 -31.86
CA ASN A 182 -34.79 15.17 -32.57
C ASN A 182 -34.81 13.68 -32.98
N ILE A 183 -35.06 13.42 -34.26
CA ILE A 183 -35.22 12.05 -34.75
C ILE A 183 -33.90 11.28 -34.82
N SER A 184 -32.73 11.93 -34.72
CA SER A 184 -31.43 11.25 -34.73
C SER A 184 -31.15 10.46 -33.44
N THR A 185 -31.89 10.74 -32.37
CA THR A 185 -31.78 10.04 -31.07
C THR A 185 -32.75 8.87 -30.93
N LEU A 186 -33.59 8.60 -31.95
CA LEU A 186 -34.47 7.44 -31.94
C LEU A 186 -33.65 6.15 -32.04
N ASN A 187 -34.10 5.10 -31.36
CA ASN A 187 -33.44 3.78 -31.33
C ASN A 187 -31.94 3.90 -31.04
N PRO A 188 -31.54 4.31 -29.82
CA PRO A 188 -30.13 4.50 -29.50
C PRO A 188 -29.38 3.17 -29.54
N CYS A 189 -28.11 3.21 -29.93
CA CYS A 189 -27.23 2.06 -29.83
C CYS A 189 -27.07 1.60 -28.37
N PRO A 190 -26.93 0.28 -28.13
CA PRO A 190 -26.45 -0.24 -26.85
C PRO A 190 -25.15 0.46 -26.42
N LEU A 191 -24.96 0.59 -25.10
CA LEU A 191 -23.77 1.23 -24.49
C LEU A 191 -23.55 2.70 -24.89
N ASN A 192 -24.56 3.38 -25.43
CA ASN A 192 -24.40 4.70 -26.06
C ASN A 192 -23.27 4.72 -27.11
N ALA A 193 -23.08 3.61 -27.83
CA ALA A 193 -22.18 3.57 -28.98
C ALA A 193 -22.64 4.57 -30.04
N CYS A 194 -21.73 4.93 -30.95
CA CYS A 194 -22.02 5.87 -32.02
C CYS A 194 -22.96 5.21 -33.03
N CYS A 195 -23.92 5.99 -33.51
CA CYS A 195 -24.79 5.61 -34.62
C CYS A 195 -24.32 6.31 -35.89
N ASP A 196 -23.95 5.55 -36.92
CA ASP A 196 -23.57 6.12 -38.21
C ASP A 196 -24.78 6.50 -39.08
N VAL A 197 -24.57 7.12 -40.24
CA VAL A 197 -25.68 7.50 -41.14
C VAL A 197 -26.39 6.32 -41.79
N TRP A 198 -25.84 5.10 -41.68
CA TRP A 198 -26.40 3.86 -42.18
C TRP A 198 -27.19 3.10 -41.10
N GLY A 199 -27.35 3.70 -39.92
CA GLY A 199 -28.03 3.10 -38.77
C GLY A 199 -27.26 1.95 -38.14
N GLN A 200 -25.93 1.90 -38.29
CA GLN A 200 -25.07 0.90 -37.66
C GLN A 200 -24.46 1.44 -36.37
N CYS A 201 -24.25 0.53 -35.41
CA CYS A 201 -23.67 0.86 -34.12
C CYS A 201 -22.21 0.45 -34.05
N GLY A 202 -21.35 1.35 -33.59
CA GLY A 202 -19.94 1.03 -33.36
C GLY A 202 -19.21 2.08 -32.53
N ILE A 203 -17.95 1.78 -32.22
CA ILE A 203 -17.12 2.55 -31.29
C ILE A 203 -15.83 3.08 -31.93
N THR A 204 -15.66 2.90 -33.23
CA THR A 204 -14.46 3.34 -33.97
C THR A 204 -14.75 4.61 -34.78
N ALA A 205 -13.71 5.19 -35.38
CA ALA A 205 -13.84 6.36 -36.25
C ALA A 205 -14.84 6.14 -37.41
N ASP A 206 -14.98 4.90 -37.90
CA ASP A 206 -15.94 4.54 -38.95
C ASP A 206 -17.40 4.75 -38.55
N PHE A 207 -17.71 4.86 -37.25
CA PHE A 207 -19.07 5.08 -36.73
C PHE A 207 -19.20 6.41 -36.00
N CYS A 208 -18.10 6.91 -35.43
CA CYS A 208 -18.11 8.03 -34.50
C CYS A 208 -17.68 9.37 -35.10
N THR A 209 -17.25 9.41 -36.36
CA THR A 209 -16.76 10.66 -36.98
C THR A 209 -17.92 11.62 -37.25
N ASP A 210 -17.97 12.72 -36.50
CA ASP A 210 -18.79 13.87 -36.87
C ASP A 210 -18.13 14.61 -38.04
N THR A 211 -18.85 14.67 -39.16
CA THR A 211 -18.31 15.26 -40.40
C THR A 211 -18.62 16.74 -40.54
N GLY A 212 -19.36 17.32 -39.59
CA GLY A 212 -19.70 18.75 -39.60
C GLY A 212 -20.54 19.19 -40.80
N THR A 213 -21.21 18.25 -41.48
CA THR A 213 -22.07 18.53 -42.65
C THR A 213 -23.43 19.14 -42.29
N GLY A 214 -23.63 19.51 -41.02
CA GLY A 214 -24.78 20.27 -40.53
C GLY A 214 -25.97 19.40 -40.16
N ALA A 215 -26.56 18.70 -41.13
CA ALA A 215 -27.84 18.00 -40.94
C ALA A 215 -27.72 16.50 -40.61
N PRO A 216 -28.63 15.93 -39.78
CA PRO A 216 -28.59 14.52 -39.44
C PRO A 216 -28.79 13.63 -40.67
N GLY A 217 -28.13 12.47 -40.71
CA GLY A 217 -28.19 11.57 -41.87
C GLY A 217 -27.34 12.03 -43.06
N THR A 218 -26.44 12.99 -42.88
CA THR A 218 -25.44 13.39 -43.88
C THR A 218 -24.03 13.03 -43.44
N ALA A 219 -23.16 12.77 -44.43
CA ALA A 219 -21.75 12.49 -44.20
C ALA A 219 -20.90 13.13 -45.31
N LYS A 220 -19.65 13.49 -44.98
CA LYS A 220 -18.67 13.91 -45.98
C LYS A 220 -18.41 12.76 -46.97
N PRO A 221 -18.23 13.02 -48.27
CA PRO A 221 -17.87 11.99 -49.24
C PRO A 221 -16.68 11.14 -48.77
N GLY A 222 -16.83 9.82 -48.82
CA GLY A 222 -15.80 8.86 -48.38
C GLY A 222 -15.80 8.58 -46.87
N THR A 223 -16.80 9.03 -46.12
CA THR A 223 -16.97 8.74 -44.69
C THR A 223 -18.38 8.22 -44.42
N ASN A 224 -18.56 7.49 -43.32
CA ASN A 224 -19.90 7.03 -42.89
C ASN A 224 -20.63 8.07 -42.02
N GLY A 225 -19.95 9.13 -41.58
CA GLY A 225 -20.52 10.13 -40.68
C GLY A 225 -21.03 9.55 -39.35
N CYS A 226 -21.65 10.40 -38.55
CA CYS A 226 -22.26 10.01 -37.29
C CYS A 226 -23.48 10.90 -37.04
N ILE A 227 -24.58 10.29 -36.57
CA ILE A 227 -25.86 10.98 -36.33
C ILE A 227 -26.19 11.14 -34.85
N SER A 228 -25.64 10.31 -33.96
CA SER A 228 -25.82 10.41 -32.51
C SER A 228 -24.68 9.74 -31.73
N ASN A 229 -24.45 10.22 -30.50
CA ASN A 229 -23.35 9.81 -29.62
C ASN A 229 -21.94 9.94 -30.24
N CYS A 230 -21.75 10.91 -31.12
CA CYS A 230 -20.54 11.08 -31.92
C CYS A 230 -19.29 11.43 -31.09
N GLY A 231 -18.13 11.38 -31.74
CA GLY A 231 -16.82 11.66 -31.17
C GLY A 231 -16.15 10.45 -30.54
N MET A 232 -14.86 10.57 -30.26
CA MET A 232 -13.99 9.49 -29.76
C MET A 232 -13.27 9.90 -28.48
N ASN A 233 -13.87 10.81 -27.70
CA ASN A 233 -13.28 11.33 -26.47
C ASN A 233 -13.76 10.51 -25.27
N ILE A 234 -12.84 10.22 -24.36
CA ILE A 234 -13.13 9.63 -23.05
C ILE A 234 -13.91 10.64 -22.21
N VAL A 235 -14.99 10.17 -21.57
CA VAL A 235 -15.76 10.97 -20.61
C VAL A 235 -15.11 10.84 -19.23
N ARG A 236 -14.45 11.91 -18.78
CA ARG A 236 -13.74 11.93 -17.49
C ARG A 236 -14.66 12.35 -16.35
N SER A 237 -14.46 11.74 -15.19
CA SER A 237 -15.30 11.93 -13.98
C SER A 237 -14.54 12.54 -12.79
N GLY A 238 -13.30 13.01 -13.00
CA GLY A 238 -12.38 13.45 -11.94
C GLY A 238 -11.44 12.31 -11.53
N ALA A 239 -10.26 12.65 -11.01
CA ALA A 239 -9.27 11.67 -10.56
C ALA A 239 -9.81 10.77 -9.40
N PRO A 240 -9.41 9.49 -9.34
CA PRO A 240 -9.76 8.64 -8.19
C PRO A 240 -9.05 9.09 -6.91
N ALA A 241 -9.64 8.81 -5.76
CA ALA A 241 -9.00 9.05 -4.47
C ALA A 241 -7.73 8.21 -4.28
N VAL A 242 -7.74 6.97 -4.79
CA VAL A 242 -6.60 6.06 -4.83
C VAL A 242 -6.54 5.46 -6.22
N PHE A 243 -5.38 5.56 -6.88
CA PHE A 243 -5.14 4.85 -8.14
C PHE A 243 -4.85 3.39 -7.81
N ARG A 244 -5.79 2.48 -8.13
CA ARG A 244 -5.66 1.07 -7.79
C ARG A 244 -4.58 0.40 -8.64
N SER A 245 -3.68 -0.31 -7.99
CA SER A 245 -2.77 -1.29 -8.58
C SER A 245 -3.28 -2.67 -8.17
N ILE A 246 -3.78 -3.46 -9.12
CA ILE A 246 -4.40 -4.76 -8.87
C ILE A 246 -3.57 -5.87 -9.51
N ALA A 247 -3.31 -6.96 -8.77
CA ALA A 247 -2.75 -8.19 -9.31
C ALA A 247 -3.71 -9.36 -9.04
N PRO A 248 -4.39 -9.86 -10.08
CA PRO A 248 -4.95 -11.20 -10.09
C PRO A 248 -3.83 -12.24 -10.12
N ARG A 249 -4.00 -13.32 -9.37
CA ARG A 249 -3.08 -14.47 -9.36
C ARG A 249 -3.83 -15.76 -9.62
N LEU A 250 -3.23 -16.66 -10.41
CA LEU A 250 -3.79 -17.99 -10.71
C LEU A 250 -3.00 -19.14 -10.06
N TYR A 251 -1.68 -19.19 -10.30
CA TYR A 251 -0.82 -20.29 -9.89
C TYR A 251 0.45 -19.80 -9.21
N GLN A 252 0.29 -18.99 -8.17
CA GLN A 252 1.38 -18.46 -7.36
C GLN A 252 0.95 -18.38 -5.91
N ASP A 253 1.88 -18.72 -5.02
CA ASP A 253 1.73 -18.58 -3.58
C ASP A 253 1.61 -17.10 -3.19
N ALA A 254 0.68 -16.78 -2.29
CA ALA A 254 0.52 -15.45 -1.71
C ALA A 254 1.83 -14.84 -1.21
N LEU A 255 2.63 -15.66 -0.51
CA LEU A 255 3.87 -15.30 0.17
C LEU A 255 4.97 -14.83 -0.77
N GLN A 256 4.84 -15.16 -2.06
CA GLN A 256 5.83 -14.86 -3.09
C GLN A 256 5.57 -13.52 -3.78
N LEU A 257 4.47 -12.83 -3.43
CA LEU A 257 4.16 -11.52 -3.97
C LEU A 257 4.75 -10.42 -3.12
N GLU A 258 5.40 -9.47 -3.78
CA GLU A 258 5.80 -8.20 -3.17
C GLU A 258 4.54 -7.34 -2.90
N ALA A 259 3.89 -7.57 -1.75
CA ALA A 259 2.62 -6.94 -1.38
C ALA A 259 2.63 -5.41 -1.51
N SER A 260 3.79 -4.76 -1.33
CA SER A 260 3.97 -3.32 -1.46
C SER A 260 3.74 -2.75 -2.87
N LYS A 261 3.81 -3.58 -3.92
CA LYS A 261 3.56 -3.16 -5.32
C LYS A 261 2.07 -2.99 -5.64
N TYR A 262 1.21 -3.62 -4.85
CA TYR A 262 -0.21 -3.73 -5.13
C TYR A 262 -1.04 -3.07 -4.05
N THR A 263 -2.16 -2.48 -4.45
CA THR A 263 -3.16 -1.96 -3.52
C THR A 263 -4.23 -3.00 -3.21
N HIS A 264 -4.49 -3.91 -4.17
CA HIS A 264 -5.47 -4.98 -4.07
C HIS A 264 -4.87 -6.24 -4.70
N LEU A 265 -5.11 -7.39 -4.08
CA LEU A 265 -4.82 -8.71 -4.66
C LEU A 265 -6.14 -9.41 -4.93
N HIS A 266 -6.29 -9.89 -6.16
CA HIS A 266 -7.45 -10.63 -6.63
C HIS A 266 -7.11 -12.13 -6.65
N PHE A 267 -7.79 -12.90 -5.82
CA PHE A 267 -7.53 -14.32 -5.66
C PHE A 267 -8.37 -15.08 -6.69
N ALA A 268 -7.79 -15.29 -7.86
CA ALA A 268 -8.44 -15.85 -9.05
C ALA A 268 -8.12 -17.35 -9.18
N PHE A 269 -9.04 -18.29 -8.98
CA PHE A 269 -10.44 -18.09 -8.66
C PHE A 269 -10.86 -18.95 -7.48
N GLY A 270 -11.69 -18.37 -6.63
CA GLY A 270 -12.62 -19.16 -5.83
C GLY A 270 -13.60 -19.87 -6.77
N THR A 271 -13.95 -21.11 -6.43
CA THR A 271 -14.97 -21.87 -7.16
C THR A 271 -16.25 -21.96 -6.36
N LEU A 272 -17.35 -22.17 -7.06
CA LEU A 272 -18.65 -22.43 -6.46
C LEU A 272 -19.05 -23.87 -6.77
N THR A 273 -19.60 -24.56 -5.77
CA THR A 273 -20.23 -25.86 -6.00
C THR A 273 -21.59 -25.69 -6.72
N ALA A 274 -22.21 -26.80 -7.12
CA ALA A 274 -23.54 -26.78 -7.73
C ALA A 274 -24.65 -26.21 -6.82
N ASP A 275 -24.45 -26.28 -5.50
CA ASP A 275 -25.29 -25.67 -4.46
C ASP A 275 -24.76 -24.31 -3.97
N TYR A 276 -23.82 -23.72 -4.74
CA TYR A 276 -23.24 -22.39 -4.54
C TYR A 276 -22.44 -22.22 -3.24
N GLN A 277 -21.87 -23.30 -2.69
CA GLN A 277 -20.90 -23.18 -1.59
C GLN A 277 -19.55 -22.72 -2.14
N VAL A 278 -18.90 -21.82 -1.41
CA VAL A 278 -17.58 -21.29 -1.78
C VAL A 278 -16.51 -22.32 -1.47
N GLN A 279 -15.64 -22.57 -2.44
CA GLN A 279 -14.42 -23.34 -2.27
C GLN A 279 -13.23 -22.48 -2.69
N VAL A 280 -12.25 -22.37 -1.81
CA VAL A 280 -10.98 -21.72 -2.10
C VAL A 280 -9.87 -22.74 -1.96
N GLY A 281 -8.84 -22.58 -2.77
CA GLY A 281 -7.73 -23.50 -2.80
C GLY A 281 -6.54 -23.08 -1.93
N ASP A 282 -6.44 -21.81 -1.53
CA ASP A 282 -5.20 -21.22 -1.01
C ASP A 282 -5.45 -20.19 0.10
N ARG A 283 -4.42 -19.80 0.85
CA ARG A 283 -4.49 -18.73 1.85
C ARG A 283 -4.70 -17.37 1.20
N ILE A 284 -5.48 -16.53 1.88
CA ILE A 284 -5.89 -15.22 1.38
C ILE A 284 -5.26 -14.12 2.26
N GLU A 285 -4.03 -13.73 1.95
CA GLU A 285 -3.24 -12.72 2.66
C GLU A 285 -2.69 -11.65 1.68
N GLY A 286 -2.53 -10.41 2.15
CA GLY A 286 -2.11 -9.28 1.32
C GLY A 286 -2.85 -7.97 1.64
N PRO A 287 -2.61 -6.88 0.88
CA PRO A 287 -3.07 -5.53 1.19
C PRO A 287 -4.60 -5.42 1.28
N ALA A 288 -5.30 -5.41 0.14
CA ALA A 288 -6.75 -5.58 0.10
C ALA A 288 -7.07 -6.91 -0.58
N ARG A 289 -7.70 -7.81 0.17
CA ARG A 289 -7.93 -9.21 -0.20
C ARG A 289 -9.28 -9.39 -0.86
N ILE A 290 -9.28 -9.56 -2.18
CA ILE A 290 -10.49 -9.67 -2.99
C ILE A 290 -10.61 -11.08 -3.53
N LEU A 291 -11.61 -11.84 -3.11
CA LEU A 291 -11.85 -13.16 -3.69
C LEU A 291 -12.56 -13.01 -5.04
N SER A 292 -11.95 -13.50 -6.11
CA SER A 292 -12.54 -13.46 -7.45
C SER A 292 -13.22 -14.77 -7.77
N PHE A 293 -14.46 -14.72 -8.26
CA PHE A 293 -15.18 -15.89 -8.75
C PHE A 293 -15.30 -15.84 -10.27
N GLY A 294 -14.78 -16.86 -10.93
CA GLY A 294 -14.82 -17.02 -12.39
C GLY A 294 -15.10 -18.46 -12.81
N GLY A 295 -14.95 -18.77 -14.10
CA GLY A 295 -14.76 -20.16 -14.56
C GLY A 295 -15.89 -21.15 -14.22
N THR A 296 -17.11 -20.93 -14.73
CA THR A 296 -18.10 -21.94 -15.15
C THR A 296 -19.36 -21.22 -15.60
N TYR A 297 -19.57 -21.08 -16.91
CA TYR A 297 -20.71 -20.34 -17.47
C TYR A 297 -22.06 -20.83 -16.92
N THR A 298 -22.17 -22.11 -16.55
CA THR A 298 -23.40 -22.73 -16.03
C THR A 298 -23.77 -22.21 -14.64
N ILE A 299 -22.79 -22.02 -13.74
CA ILE A 299 -23.07 -21.63 -12.35
C ILE A 299 -23.62 -20.22 -12.32
N PHE A 300 -22.96 -19.25 -12.97
CA PHE A 300 -23.46 -17.88 -12.97
C PHE A 300 -24.82 -17.76 -13.66
N ARG A 301 -25.01 -18.39 -14.83
CA ARG A 301 -26.31 -18.38 -15.54
C ARG A 301 -27.46 -18.88 -14.68
N GLN A 302 -27.25 -19.91 -13.86
CA GLN A 302 -28.29 -20.43 -12.96
C GLN A 302 -28.38 -19.63 -11.66
N GLY A 303 -27.24 -19.22 -11.11
CA GLY A 303 -27.09 -18.56 -9.83
C GLY A 303 -27.66 -17.15 -9.81
N VAL A 304 -27.54 -16.37 -10.89
CA VAL A 304 -28.06 -14.99 -10.92
C VAL A 304 -29.58 -14.90 -11.06
N THR A 305 -30.26 -16.01 -11.40
CA THR A 305 -31.71 -16.06 -11.60
C THR A 305 -32.47 -15.72 -10.31
N PRO A 306 -33.71 -15.20 -10.39
CA PRO A 306 -34.49 -14.91 -9.19
C PRO A 306 -34.65 -16.08 -8.21
N ALA A 307 -34.63 -17.32 -8.70
CA ALA A 307 -34.79 -18.52 -7.88
C ALA A 307 -33.55 -18.82 -7.00
N ASN A 308 -32.34 -18.54 -7.49
CA ASN A 308 -31.09 -18.95 -6.84
C ASN A 308 -30.25 -17.78 -6.31
N ARG A 309 -30.52 -16.55 -6.77
CA ARG A 309 -29.73 -15.35 -6.49
C ARG A 309 -29.44 -15.14 -5.03
N LEU A 310 -30.46 -15.27 -4.17
CA LEU A 310 -30.31 -15.02 -2.75
C LEU A 310 -29.39 -16.06 -2.12
N THR A 311 -29.52 -17.34 -2.49
CA THR A 311 -28.66 -18.42 -1.99
C THR A 311 -27.21 -18.19 -2.38
N MET A 312 -26.93 -17.96 -3.67
CA MET A 312 -25.57 -17.73 -4.15
C MET A 312 -24.96 -16.48 -3.50
N ALA A 313 -25.70 -15.36 -3.43
CA ALA A 313 -25.20 -14.13 -2.83
C ALA A 313 -24.95 -14.29 -1.32
N THR A 314 -25.81 -15.02 -0.60
CA THR A 314 -25.66 -15.28 0.84
C THR A 314 -24.44 -16.15 1.12
N ASN A 315 -24.22 -17.22 0.35
CA ASN A 315 -23.07 -18.09 0.56
C ASN A 315 -21.74 -17.36 0.30
N ILE A 316 -21.67 -16.57 -0.77
CA ILE A 316 -20.52 -15.70 -1.03
C ILE A 316 -20.34 -14.71 0.12
N ALA A 317 -21.39 -13.98 0.51
CA ALA A 317 -21.32 -13.00 1.58
C ALA A 317 -20.85 -13.60 2.92
N ASN A 318 -21.39 -14.75 3.31
CA ASN A 318 -20.99 -15.46 4.51
C ASN A 318 -19.51 -15.84 4.46
N PHE A 319 -19.01 -16.31 3.31
CA PHE A 319 -17.60 -16.63 3.16
C PHE A 319 -16.71 -15.39 3.27
N ILE A 320 -17.05 -14.30 2.57
CA ILE A 320 -16.30 -13.03 2.63
C ILE A 320 -16.23 -12.52 4.08
N ILE A 321 -17.34 -12.56 4.81
CA ILE A 321 -17.41 -12.09 6.21
C ILE A 321 -16.63 -13.03 7.14
N ALA A 322 -16.84 -14.34 7.03
CA ALA A 322 -16.22 -15.33 7.92
C ALA A 322 -14.69 -15.38 7.79
N ASN A 323 -14.16 -15.06 6.61
CA ASN A 323 -12.71 -15.02 6.35
C ASN A 323 -12.15 -13.59 6.41
N ASN A 324 -12.93 -12.62 6.90
CA ASN A 324 -12.57 -11.21 7.00
C ASN A 324 -11.97 -10.61 5.70
N LEU A 325 -12.44 -11.05 4.53
CA LEU A 325 -11.92 -10.56 3.25
C LEU A 325 -12.39 -9.13 2.99
N ASP A 326 -11.63 -8.37 2.21
CA ASP A 326 -11.90 -6.95 1.94
C ASP A 326 -12.96 -6.76 0.86
N GLY A 327 -13.19 -7.80 0.04
CA GLY A 327 -14.26 -7.81 -0.92
C GLY A 327 -14.31 -9.03 -1.82
N VAL A 328 -15.11 -8.89 -2.87
CA VAL A 328 -15.36 -9.92 -3.88
C VAL A 328 -15.34 -9.31 -5.27
N ASP A 329 -14.76 -10.04 -6.22
CA ASP A 329 -14.84 -9.75 -7.65
C ASP A 329 -15.64 -10.85 -8.37
N ILE A 330 -16.52 -10.46 -9.29
CA ILE A 330 -17.30 -11.41 -10.08
C ILE A 330 -16.88 -11.31 -11.54
N ASP A 331 -16.20 -12.35 -12.01
CA ASP A 331 -15.67 -12.50 -13.36
C ASP A 331 -16.54 -13.49 -14.16
N TRP A 332 -17.75 -13.04 -14.51
CA TRP A 332 -18.65 -13.82 -15.35
C TRP A 332 -18.43 -13.50 -16.83
N GLU A 333 -17.89 -14.49 -17.55
CA GLU A 333 -17.68 -14.44 -19.00
C GLU A 333 -18.70 -15.26 -19.82
N TYR A 334 -19.67 -14.69 -20.54
CA TYR A 334 -20.21 -13.33 -20.36
C TYR A 334 -21.76 -13.37 -20.36
N PRO A 335 -22.44 -12.54 -19.56
CA PRO A 335 -23.89 -12.37 -19.59
C PRO A 335 -24.39 -11.96 -20.98
N GLY A 336 -25.41 -12.67 -21.48
CA GLY A 336 -26.04 -12.35 -22.77
C GLY A 336 -25.20 -12.69 -24.02
N ALA A 337 -24.06 -13.36 -23.88
CA ALA A 337 -23.23 -13.80 -25.01
C ALA A 337 -23.92 -14.92 -25.83
N PRO A 338 -24.13 -14.73 -27.15
CA PRO A 338 -24.89 -15.67 -27.96
C PRO A 338 -24.03 -16.76 -28.66
N ASP A 339 -22.72 -16.56 -28.77
CA ASP A 339 -21.90 -17.17 -29.83
C ASP A 339 -20.52 -17.66 -29.39
N ILE A 340 -20.31 -17.84 -28.08
CA ILE A 340 -19.06 -18.44 -27.58
C ILE A 340 -19.01 -19.92 -27.98
N ALA A 341 -17.99 -20.30 -28.75
CA ALA A 341 -17.85 -21.67 -29.27
C ALA A 341 -17.86 -22.71 -28.15
N GLY A 342 -18.68 -23.75 -28.30
CA GLY A 342 -18.83 -24.81 -27.30
C GLY A 342 -19.72 -24.46 -26.10
N ILE A 343 -20.26 -23.23 -26.04
CA ILE A 343 -21.18 -22.77 -24.98
C ILE A 343 -22.55 -22.43 -25.60
N PRO A 344 -23.68 -22.91 -25.02
CA PRO A 344 -25.01 -22.53 -25.51
C PRO A 344 -25.23 -21.00 -25.46
N PRO A 345 -26.09 -20.43 -26.32
CA PRO A 345 -26.46 -19.02 -26.22
C PRO A 345 -26.98 -18.66 -24.82
N ALA A 346 -26.53 -17.54 -24.28
CA ALA A 346 -26.95 -17.02 -22.98
C ALA A 346 -28.39 -16.44 -23.03
N ASP A 347 -29.05 -16.31 -21.87
CA ASP A 347 -30.39 -15.70 -21.81
C ASP A 347 -30.27 -14.18 -22.02
N PRO A 348 -31.09 -13.54 -22.86
CA PRO A 348 -31.07 -12.09 -23.03
C PRO A 348 -31.31 -11.29 -21.73
N ASN A 349 -31.94 -11.90 -20.71
CA ASN A 349 -32.18 -11.29 -19.40
C ASN A 349 -31.01 -11.41 -18.43
N ASP A 350 -29.95 -12.15 -18.80
CA ASP A 350 -28.78 -12.41 -17.95
C ASP A 350 -28.18 -11.12 -17.39
N GLY A 351 -28.07 -10.06 -18.20
CA GLY A 351 -27.53 -8.78 -17.76
C GLY A 351 -28.33 -8.13 -16.62
N MET A 352 -29.66 -8.14 -16.69
CA MET A 352 -30.51 -7.59 -15.63
C MET A 352 -30.55 -8.49 -14.40
N ASN A 353 -30.49 -9.82 -14.60
CA ASN A 353 -30.35 -10.77 -13.50
C ASN A 353 -29.02 -10.59 -12.77
N TYR A 354 -27.94 -10.34 -13.52
CA TYR A 354 -26.61 -10.09 -12.99
C TYR A 354 -26.59 -8.83 -12.14
N LEU A 355 -27.12 -7.71 -12.66
CA LEU A 355 -27.25 -6.45 -11.92
C LEU A 355 -27.97 -6.66 -10.57
N ALA A 356 -29.08 -7.40 -10.60
CA ALA A 356 -29.85 -7.63 -9.39
C ALA A 356 -29.15 -8.60 -8.41
N PHE A 357 -28.34 -9.54 -8.90
CA PHE A 357 -27.43 -10.35 -8.08
C PHE A 357 -26.37 -9.47 -7.41
N LEU A 358 -25.67 -8.62 -8.17
CA LEU A 358 -24.65 -7.71 -7.64
C LEU A 358 -25.23 -6.77 -6.57
N ALA A 359 -26.44 -6.25 -6.79
CA ALA A 359 -27.14 -5.42 -5.79
C ALA A 359 -27.49 -6.21 -4.52
N THR A 360 -27.89 -7.48 -4.66
CA THR A 360 -28.16 -8.36 -3.51
C THR A 360 -26.87 -8.62 -2.73
N LEU A 361 -25.79 -8.98 -3.44
CA LEU A 361 -24.49 -9.25 -2.85
C LEU A 361 -23.94 -8.01 -2.12
N LYS A 362 -23.92 -6.84 -2.75
CA LYS A 362 -23.44 -5.59 -2.14
C LYS A 362 -24.17 -5.24 -0.83
N ASN A 363 -25.47 -5.51 -0.76
CA ASN A 363 -26.25 -5.28 0.46
C ASN A 363 -25.92 -6.25 1.59
N LEU A 364 -25.45 -7.47 1.29
CA LEU A 364 -25.12 -8.49 2.28
C LEU A 364 -23.71 -8.31 2.89
N ILE A 365 -22.82 -7.56 2.23
CA ILE A 365 -21.45 -7.29 2.70
C ILE A 365 -21.16 -5.79 2.83
N PRO A 366 -21.90 -5.07 3.71
CA PRO A 366 -21.70 -3.63 3.89
C PRO A 366 -20.26 -3.33 4.35
N GLY A 367 -19.64 -2.31 3.77
CA GLY A 367 -18.25 -1.92 4.06
C GLY A 367 -17.18 -2.73 3.34
N LYS A 368 -17.54 -3.84 2.67
CA LYS A 368 -16.63 -4.60 1.79
C LYS A 368 -16.81 -4.17 0.33
N SER A 369 -15.78 -4.35 -0.50
CA SER A 369 -15.85 -4.02 -1.93
C SER A 369 -16.51 -5.12 -2.75
N VAL A 370 -17.26 -4.73 -3.77
CA VAL A 370 -17.78 -5.58 -4.85
C VAL A 370 -17.25 -5.01 -6.15
N SER A 371 -16.52 -5.80 -6.92
CA SER A 371 -16.10 -5.47 -8.27
C SER A 371 -16.59 -6.51 -9.27
N ILE A 372 -16.43 -6.18 -10.55
CA ILE A 372 -16.62 -7.14 -11.64
C ILE A 372 -15.46 -7.03 -12.63
N ALA A 373 -15.17 -8.13 -13.32
CA ALA A 373 -14.45 -8.09 -14.57
C ALA A 373 -15.44 -7.91 -15.74
N ALA A 374 -15.08 -7.05 -16.70
CA ALA A 374 -15.91 -6.72 -17.86
C ALA A 374 -15.10 -6.75 -19.17
N PRO A 375 -15.66 -7.26 -20.28
CA PRO A 375 -14.95 -7.40 -21.55
C PRO A 375 -14.77 -6.07 -22.27
N ALA A 376 -13.61 -5.85 -22.89
CA ALA A 376 -13.35 -4.68 -23.74
C ALA A 376 -14.11 -4.70 -25.08
N SER A 377 -14.60 -5.87 -25.51
CA SER A 377 -15.37 -6.02 -26.74
C SER A 377 -16.78 -5.45 -26.63
N TYR A 378 -17.16 -4.59 -27.58
CA TYR A 378 -18.54 -4.10 -27.72
C TYR A 378 -19.56 -5.24 -27.80
N TRP A 379 -19.21 -6.34 -28.49
CA TRP A 379 -20.13 -7.45 -28.73
C TRP A 379 -20.50 -8.21 -27.46
N TYR A 380 -19.59 -8.31 -26.49
CA TYR A 380 -19.86 -8.95 -25.21
C TYR A 380 -20.33 -7.95 -24.15
N LEU A 381 -19.78 -6.72 -24.13
CA LEU A 381 -20.16 -5.72 -23.14
C LEU A 381 -21.62 -5.25 -23.28
N LYS A 382 -22.19 -5.28 -24.49
CA LYS A 382 -23.59 -4.85 -24.71
C LYS A 382 -24.63 -5.68 -23.94
N GLY A 383 -24.26 -6.89 -23.50
CA GLY A 383 -25.09 -7.74 -22.63
C GLY A 383 -25.18 -7.22 -21.19
N PHE A 384 -24.28 -6.31 -20.80
CA PHE A 384 -24.22 -5.76 -19.46
C PHE A 384 -25.02 -4.45 -19.40
N PRO A 385 -25.94 -4.27 -18.42
CA PRO A 385 -26.48 -2.96 -18.10
C PRO A 385 -25.43 -2.13 -17.33
N ILE A 386 -24.27 -1.88 -17.96
CA ILE A 386 -23.03 -1.46 -17.30
C ILE A 386 -23.18 -0.12 -16.56
N ALA A 387 -23.97 0.81 -17.10
CA ALA A 387 -24.30 2.09 -16.47
C ALA A 387 -25.09 1.96 -15.15
N LYS A 388 -25.82 0.85 -14.99
CA LYS A 388 -26.54 0.53 -13.74
C LYS A 388 -25.63 -0.25 -12.81
N ILE A 389 -24.82 -1.17 -13.35
CA ILE A 389 -23.84 -1.94 -12.57
C ILE A 389 -22.83 -1.00 -11.91
N SER A 390 -22.33 0.02 -12.62
CA SER A 390 -21.41 1.03 -12.08
C SER A 390 -21.96 1.77 -10.85
N LYS A 391 -23.28 1.83 -10.67
CA LYS A 391 -23.90 2.44 -9.47
C LYS A 391 -23.94 1.52 -8.26
N VAL A 392 -23.61 0.25 -8.42
CA VAL A 392 -23.69 -0.80 -7.40
C VAL A 392 -22.30 -1.27 -6.96
N VAL A 393 -21.40 -1.46 -7.91
CA VAL A 393 -20.04 -1.97 -7.68
C VAL A 393 -19.09 -0.82 -7.31
N ASP A 394 -17.96 -1.11 -6.68
CA ASP A 394 -16.97 -0.11 -6.26
C ASP A 394 -15.98 0.23 -7.39
N TYR A 395 -15.64 -0.75 -8.24
CA TYR A 395 -14.84 -0.58 -9.44
C TYR A 395 -15.11 -1.70 -10.46
N ILE A 396 -14.69 -1.48 -11.70
CA ILE A 396 -14.79 -2.44 -12.80
C ILE A 396 -13.39 -2.72 -13.31
N VAL A 397 -12.97 -3.98 -13.21
CA VAL A 397 -11.78 -4.49 -13.90
C VAL A 397 -12.13 -4.63 -15.38
N PHE A 398 -11.56 -3.78 -16.21
CA PHE A 398 -11.87 -3.74 -17.63
C PHE A 398 -10.78 -4.45 -18.41
N MET A 399 -11.10 -5.63 -18.94
CA MET A 399 -10.17 -6.57 -19.55
C MET A 399 -9.77 -6.09 -20.95
N THR A 400 -8.92 -5.06 -21.00
CA THR A 400 -8.40 -4.42 -22.23
C THR A 400 -7.18 -5.13 -22.80
N TYR A 401 -7.27 -6.44 -22.81
CA TYR A 401 -6.34 -7.41 -23.38
C TYR A 401 -7.15 -8.49 -24.10
N ASP A 402 -6.48 -9.47 -24.73
CA ASP A 402 -7.15 -10.43 -25.62
C ASP A 402 -7.94 -9.73 -26.74
N LEU A 403 -7.48 -8.56 -27.17
CA LEU A 403 -8.10 -7.81 -28.26
C LEU A 403 -7.97 -8.56 -29.60
N HIS A 404 -6.87 -9.30 -29.74
CA HIS A 404 -6.53 -10.11 -30.91
C HIS A 404 -5.93 -11.44 -30.50
N GLY A 405 -6.18 -12.47 -31.31
CA GLY A 405 -5.65 -13.79 -31.08
C GLY A 405 -5.86 -14.71 -32.28
N GLN A 406 -5.47 -15.97 -32.13
CA GLN A 406 -5.60 -16.97 -33.20
C GLN A 406 -7.05 -17.15 -33.69
N TRP A 407 -8.03 -16.82 -32.85
CA TRP A 407 -9.46 -16.87 -33.18
C TRP A 407 -9.91 -15.83 -34.19
N ASP A 408 -9.10 -14.81 -34.50
CA ASP A 408 -9.41 -13.83 -35.54
C ASP A 408 -9.40 -14.44 -36.95
N ALA A 409 -8.74 -15.60 -37.10
CA ALA A 409 -8.47 -16.20 -38.39
C ALA A 409 -9.75 -16.48 -39.19
N GLY A 410 -9.77 -16.01 -40.43
CA GLY A 410 -10.90 -16.15 -41.35
C GLY A 410 -12.07 -15.20 -41.10
N SER A 411 -11.99 -14.30 -40.11
CA SER A 411 -13.04 -13.32 -39.82
C SER A 411 -12.71 -11.94 -40.40
N GLN A 412 -13.48 -11.51 -41.40
CA GLN A 412 -13.37 -10.16 -41.98
C GLN A 412 -13.75 -9.03 -41.01
N PHE A 413 -14.34 -9.36 -39.87
CA PHE A 413 -14.83 -8.40 -38.86
C PHE A 413 -13.96 -8.37 -37.60
N ALA A 414 -12.99 -9.28 -37.47
CA ALA A 414 -12.13 -9.34 -36.30
C ALA A 414 -11.12 -8.19 -36.26
N GLN A 415 -10.65 -7.73 -37.44
CA GLN A 415 -9.57 -6.75 -37.54
C GLN A 415 -9.87 -5.70 -38.61
N VAL A 416 -9.86 -4.43 -38.22
CA VAL A 416 -10.06 -3.31 -39.14
C VAL A 416 -8.95 -3.31 -40.20
N GLY A 417 -9.33 -3.25 -41.47
CA GLY A 417 -8.39 -3.25 -42.59
C GLY A 417 -7.77 -4.62 -42.91
N CYS A 418 -8.21 -5.70 -42.26
CA CYS A 418 -7.72 -7.05 -42.54
C CYS A 418 -8.88 -7.99 -42.93
N PRO A 419 -9.24 -8.08 -44.23
CA PRO A 419 -10.39 -8.87 -44.69
C PRO A 419 -10.30 -10.37 -44.36
N THR A 420 -9.10 -10.89 -44.17
CA THR A 420 -8.88 -12.29 -43.79
C THR A 420 -8.95 -12.52 -42.29
N GLY A 421 -8.84 -11.47 -41.46
CA GLY A 421 -8.66 -11.59 -40.00
C GLY A 421 -7.30 -12.16 -39.58
N ASN A 422 -6.40 -12.40 -40.54
CA ASN A 422 -5.14 -13.08 -40.29
C ASN A 422 -3.95 -12.12 -40.09
N CYS A 423 -4.16 -10.83 -39.88
CA CYS A 423 -3.04 -9.89 -39.79
C CYS A 423 -2.42 -9.96 -38.39
N LEU A 424 -1.11 -9.71 -38.30
CA LEU A 424 -0.40 -9.65 -37.03
C LEU A 424 -0.85 -8.41 -36.25
N ARG A 425 -1.54 -8.64 -35.12
CA ARG A 425 -2.02 -7.58 -34.22
C ARG A 425 -1.70 -7.95 -32.79
N SER A 426 -1.31 -6.96 -32.00
CA SER A 426 -1.07 -7.12 -30.57
C SER A 426 -2.40 -7.23 -29.83
N ASP A 427 -2.50 -8.18 -28.90
CA ASP A 427 -3.68 -8.34 -28.05
C ASP A 427 -3.85 -7.22 -27.01
N VAL A 428 -2.81 -6.41 -26.82
CA VAL A 428 -2.77 -5.25 -25.93
C VAL A 428 -2.59 -3.95 -26.71
N ASN A 429 -3.10 -3.81 -27.94
CA ASN A 429 -2.96 -2.59 -28.72
C ASN A 429 -3.54 -1.35 -28.00
N LEU A 430 -2.71 -0.35 -27.67
CA LEU A 430 -3.13 0.83 -26.92
C LEU A 430 -4.23 1.63 -27.64
N THR A 431 -4.19 1.75 -28.97
CA THR A 431 -5.22 2.48 -29.71
C THR A 431 -6.60 1.86 -29.49
N GLU A 432 -6.65 0.53 -29.46
CA GLU A 432 -7.89 -0.23 -29.26
C GLU A 432 -8.30 -0.25 -27.78
N THR A 433 -7.33 -0.30 -26.85
CA THR A 433 -7.57 -0.04 -25.43
C THR A 433 -8.24 1.32 -25.23
N ILE A 434 -7.75 2.39 -25.87
CA ILE A 434 -8.37 3.73 -25.77
C ILE A 434 -9.79 3.72 -26.35
N ASN A 435 -10.04 3.05 -27.48
CA ASN A 435 -11.38 2.93 -28.05
C ASN A 435 -12.35 2.20 -27.08
N ALA A 436 -11.89 1.16 -26.40
CA ALA A 436 -12.66 0.47 -25.39
C ALA A 436 -12.96 1.38 -24.17
N LEU A 437 -11.98 2.19 -23.73
CA LEU A 437 -12.17 3.16 -22.64
C LEU A 437 -13.18 4.26 -23.02
N VAL A 438 -13.16 4.72 -24.28
CA VAL A 438 -14.18 5.64 -24.82
C VAL A 438 -15.56 4.99 -24.73
N MET A 439 -15.70 3.73 -25.16
CA MET A 439 -16.97 3.01 -25.12
C MET A 439 -17.52 2.92 -23.69
N ILE A 440 -16.75 2.39 -22.73
CA ILE A 440 -17.27 2.15 -21.37
C ILE A 440 -17.61 3.45 -20.64
N THR A 441 -16.83 4.52 -20.86
CA THR A 441 -17.12 5.83 -20.25
C THR A 441 -18.35 6.50 -20.89
N LYS A 442 -18.51 6.41 -22.21
CA LYS A 442 -19.74 6.86 -22.90
C LYS A 442 -20.98 6.05 -22.50
N ALA A 443 -20.80 4.77 -22.20
CA ALA A 443 -21.87 3.93 -21.67
C ALA A 443 -22.38 4.40 -20.30
N GLY A 444 -21.67 5.32 -19.63
CA GLY A 444 -22.07 5.95 -18.37
C GLY A 444 -21.32 5.44 -17.14
N VAL A 445 -20.19 4.76 -17.34
CA VAL A 445 -19.29 4.38 -16.24
C VAL A 445 -18.35 5.56 -15.94
N PRO A 446 -18.26 6.03 -14.68
CA PRO A 446 -17.25 6.99 -14.26
C PRO A 446 -15.83 6.50 -14.57
N SER A 447 -14.99 7.34 -15.21
CA SER A 447 -13.59 7.00 -15.51
C SER A 447 -12.81 6.53 -14.27
N ASN A 448 -13.02 7.18 -13.11
CA ASN A 448 -12.34 6.84 -11.86
C ASN A 448 -12.79 5.52 -11.21
N GLN A 449 -13.76 4.84 -11.83
CA GLN A 449 -14.22 3.51 -11.46
C GLN A 449 -13.67 2.42 -12.39
N VAL A 450 -13.09 2.80 -13.54
CA VAL A 450 -12.54 1.85 -14.52
C VAL A 450 -11.08 1.53 -14.18
N VAL A 451 -10.80 0.27 -13.88
CA VAL A 451 -9.44 -0.27 -13.69
C VAL A 451 -9.00 -0.91 -15.01
N VAL A 452 -7.98 -0.35 -15.64
CA VAL A 452 -7.58 -0.72 -17.02
C VAL A 452 -6.68 -1.97 -16.99
N GLY A 453 -7.01 -2.99 -17.80
CA GLY A 453 -6.23 -4.21 -17.93
C GLY A 453 -4.93 -4.03 -18.69
N VAL A 454 -3.84 -4.55 -18.11
CA VAL A 454 -2.55 -4.84 -18.75
C VAL A 454 -2.22 -6.32 -18.52
N THR A 455 -1.21 -6.84 -19.22
CA THR A 455 -0.90 -8.28 -19.20
C THR A 455 0.56 -8.58 -18.90
N SER A 456 0.79 -9.69 -18.22
CA SER A 456 2.08 -10.37 -18.05
C SER A 456 2.25 -11.55 -19.03
N TYR A 457 1.59 -11.46 -20.18
CA TYR A 457 1.66 -12.42 -21.27
C TYR A 457 1.44 -11.70 -22.61
N GLY A 458 1.74 -12.39 -23.70
CA GLY A 458 1.32 -11.97 -25.03
C GLY A 458 0.61 -13.08 -25.80
N ARG A 459 -0.29 -12.71 -26.71
CA ARG A 459 -0.82 -13.64 -27.72
C ARG A 459 0.18 -13.78 -28.86
N SER A 460 0.61 -15.02 -29.11
CA SER A 460 1.65 -15.34 -30.08
C SER A 460 1.08 -15.89 -31.40
N PHE A 461 1.78 -15.63 -32.49
CA PHE A 461 1.39 -15.98 -33.85
C PHE A 461 2.54 -16.63 -34.61
N ALA A 462 2.22 -17.66 -35.38
CA ALA A 462 3.12 -18.19 -36.40
C ALA A 462 2.92 -17.39 -37.70
N MET A 463 3.89 -16.57 -38.06
CA MET A 463 3.91 -15.76 -39.27
C MET A 463 3.82 -16.65 -40.52
N ALA A 464 3.10 -16.17 -41.52
CA ALA A 464 2.96 -16.86 -42.80
C ALA A 464 4.26 -16.89 -43.60
N ASP A 465 5.03 -15.80 -43.53
CA ASP A 465 6.27 -15.63 -44.27
C ASP A 465 7.40 -15.16 -43.33
N THR A 466 8.54 -15.84 -43.39
CA THR A 466 9.76 -15.43 -42.68
C THR A 466 10.14 -13.99 -43.07
N GLY A 467 10.40 -13.14 -42.07
CA GLY A 467 10.79 -11.74 -42.29
C GLY A 467 9.63 -10.77 -42.55
N CYS A 468 8.38 -11.24 -42.63
CA CYS A 468 7.20 -10.38 -42.67
C CYS A 468 6.57 -10.32 -41.27
N TYR A 469 6.93 -9.30 -40.49
CA TYR A 469 6.55 -9.18 -39.07
C TYR A 469 5.84 -7.86 -38.70
N THR A 470 5.41 -7.08 -39.70
CA THR A 470 4.64 -5.83 -39.50
C THR A 470 3.15 -6.12 -39.45
N GLU A 471 2.34 -5.12 -39.11
CA GLU A 471 0.89 -5.21 -38.94
C GLU A 471 0.11 -5.56 -40.22
N ASN A 472 0.76 -5.48 -41.39
CA ASN A 472 0.21 -5.88 -42.68
C ASN A 472 0.59 -7.31 -43.09
N CYS A 473 1.39 -7.99 -42.27
CA CYS A 473 1.81 -9.37 -42.48
C CYS A 473 0.79 -10.34 -41.86
N PHE A 474 0.76 -11.56 -42.37
CA PHE A 474 -0.24 -12.55 -42.00
C PHE A 474 0.32 -13.64 -41.07
N PHE A 475 -0.58 -14.27 -40.30
CA PHE A 475 -0.33 -15.53 -39.60
C PHE A 475 -1.07 -16.70 -40.26
N THR A 476 -0.58 -17.92 -40.00
CA THR A 476 -1.01 -19.15 -40.70
C THR A 476 -2.35 -19.75 -40.22
N GLY A 477 -2.84 -19.35 -39.04
CA GLY A 477 -4.21 -19.62 -38.56
C GLY A 477 -4.63 -21.10 -38.39
N SER A 478 -3.70 -22.04 -38.19
CA SER A 478 -4.01 -23.49 -38.16
C SER A 478 -4.41 -24.04 -36.77
N PRO A 479 -5.41 -24.95 -36.69
CA PRO A 479 -6.01 -25.44 -35.44
C PRO A 479 -5.24 -26.63 -34.83
N CYS A 480 -4.30 -26.37 -33.92
CA CYS A 480 -3.68 -27.40 -33.07
C CYS A 480 -3.63 -26.91 -31.60
N THR A 481 -4.77 -26.86 -30.92
CA THR A 481 -4.92 -26.29 -29.57
C THR A 481 -4.55 -27.26 -28.44
N GLY A 482 -3.28 -27.66 -28.37
CA GLY A 482 -2.73 -28.13 -27.08
C GLY A 482 -2.52 -26.97 -26.08
N THR A 483 -2.30 -25.76 -26.62
CA THR A 483 -2.62 -24.36 -26.21
C THR A 483 -1.57 -23.46 -26.87
N ALA A 484 -1.56 -23.45 -28.21
CA ALA A 484 -0.67 -22.59 -28.99
C ALA A 484 -1.25 -21.16 -29.06
N GLY A 485 -0.39 -20.13 -29.04
CA GLY A 485 -0.80 -18.73 -29.21
C GLY A 485 -0.89 -17.91 -27.91
N TYR A 486 -0.29 -18.39 -26.83
CA TYR A 486 -0.18 -17.69 -25.54
C TYR A 486 1.22 -17.96 -24.99
N ILE A 487 1.89 -16.92 -24.49
CA ILE A 487 3.23 -17.05 -23.91
C ILE A 487 3.41 -16.04 -22.77
N SER A 488 3.90 -16.51 -21.63
CA SER A 488 4.13 -15.66 -20.44
C SER A 488 5.30 -14.71 -20.63
N ASP A 489 5.32 -13.59 -19.90
CA ASP A 489 6.47 -12.68 -19.87
C ASP A 489 7.75 -13.41 -19.41
N ALA A 490 7.63 -14.38 -18.49
CA ALA A 490 8.72 -15.25 -18.05
C ALA A 490 9.34 -16.05 -19.23
N GLU A 491 8.51 -16.68 -20.07
CA GLU A 491 8.95 -17.39 -21.27
C GLU A 491 9.54 -16.45 -22.32
N ILE A 492 8.94 -15.27 -22.52
CA ILE A 492 9.44 -14.24 -23.43
C ILE A 492 10.85 -13.79 -23.00
N LYS A 493 11.06 -13.52 -21.71
CA LYS A 493 12.38 -13.17 -21.13
C LYS A 493 13.41 -14.29 -21.37
N ALA A 494 13.01 -15.55 -21.21
CA ALA A 494 13.89 -16.69 -21.48
C ALA A 494 14.27 -16.81 -22.96
N ILE A 495 13.32 -16.58 -23.89
CA ILE A 495 13.60 -16.55 -25.34
C ILE A 495 14.60 -15.44 -25.66
N ILE A 496 14.37 -14.22 -25.15
CA ILE A 496 15.28 -13.09 -25.36
C ILE A 496 16.69 -13.42 -24.86
N SER A 497 16.78 -14.03 -23.68
CA SER A 497 18.05 -14.41 -23.04
C SER A 497 18.78 -15.53 -23.78
N SER A 498 18.05 -16.44 -24.45
CA SER A 498 18.64 -17.54 -25.23
C SER A 498 19.36 -17.07 -26.50
N GLY A 499 19.10 -15.84 -26.96
CA GLY A 499 19.66 -15.28 -28.19
C GLY A 499 18.93 -15.70 -29.47
N ASN A 500 17.86 -16.50 -29.40
CA ASN A 500 17.04 -16.90 -30.55
C ASN A 500 16.08 -15.79 -31.03
N VAL A 501 16.59 -14.56 -31.13
CA VAL A 501 15.81 -13.36 -31.43
C VAL A 501 16.12 -12.88 -32.85
N ASN A 502 15.09 -12.78 -33.68
CA ASN A 502 15.19 -12.17 -35.00
C ASN A 502 14.95 -10.65 -34.94
N GLN A 503 13.97 -10.20 -34.15
CA GLN A 503 13.65 -8.78 -33.93
C GLN A 503 13.09 -8.58 -32.51
N ASN A 504 13.42 -7.46 -31.88
CA ASN A 504 12.85 -7.04 -30.59
C ASN A 504 12.77 -5.51 -30.57
N TYR A 505 11.58 -4.94 -30.66
CA TYR A 505 11.38 -3.49 -30.75
C TYR A 505 10.04 -3.08 -30.12
N ILE A 506 9.87 -1.78 -29.89
CA ILE A 506 8.58 -1.22 -29.49
C ILE A 506 7.90 -0.68 -30.74
N ASP A 507 6.69 -1.16 -31.05
CA ASP A 507 5.85 -0.53 -32.06
C ASP A 507 5.24 0.76 -31.46
N PRO A 508 5.60 1.95 -31.99
CA PRO A 508 5.09 3.20 -31.44
C PRO A 508 3.59 3.40 -31.67
N GLN A 509 2.96 2.75 -32.66
CA GLN A 509 1.53 2.92 -32.92
C GLN A 509 0.67 2.17 -31.93
N SER A 510 0.96 0.88 -31.70
CA SER A 510 0.26 0.08 -30.68
C SER A 510 0.79 0.30 -29.27
N ASN A 511 1.97 0.93 -29.13
CA ASN A 511 2.70 1.07 -27.86
C ASN A 511 2.89 -0.29 -27.17
N THR A 512 3.35 -1.29 -27.94
CA THR A 512 3.55 -2.68 -27.52
C THR A 512 4.98 -3.12 -27.86
N ASN A 513 5.59 -3.98 -27.04
CA ASN A 513 6.81 -4.69 -27.40
C ASN A 513 6.50 -5.80 -28.41
N ILE A 514 7.19 -5.81 -29.54
CA ILE A 514 7.11 -6.86 -30.55
C ILE A 514 8.38 -7.69 -30.53
N LEU A 515 8.24 -9.00 -30.31
CA LEU A 515 9.33 -9.98 -30.39
C LEU A 515 9.07 -10.93 -31.55
N VAL A 516 10.08 -11.08 -32.42
CA VAL A 516 10.14 -12.10 -33.47
C VAL A 516 11.26 -13.06 -33.14
N TYR A 517 10.97 -14.36 -33.11
CA TYR A 517 11.90 -15.41 -32.71
C TYR A 517 11.71 -16.68 -33.54
N ASN A 518 12.72 -17.55 -33.57
CA ASN A 518 12.72 -18.80 -34.35
C ASN A 518 12.22 -18.61 -35.80
N ASP A 519 12.64 -17.50 -36.44
CA ASP A 519 12.36 -17.05 -37.80
C ASP A 519 10.89 -16.76 -38.16
N THR A 520 9.93 -17.38 -37.48
CA THR A 520 8.50 -17.40 -37.85
C THR A 520 7.56 -17.13 -36.69
N GLN A 521 8.06 -17.05 -35.45
CA GLN A 521 7.22 -16.79 -34.29
C GLN A 521 7.20 -15.29 -34.00
N TRP A 522 6.03 -14.78 -33.65
CA TRP A 522 5.77 -13.38 -33.36
C TRP A 522 4.94 -13.27 -32.10
N VAL A 523 5.26 -12.32 -31.21
CA VAL A 523 4.43 -11.99 -30.05
C VAL A 523 4.45 -10.50 -29.79
N GLY A 524 3.27 -9.94 -29.51
CA GLY A 524 3.12 -8.61 -28.92
C GLY A 524 2.89 -8.76 -27.43
N TYR A 525 3.66 -8.07 -26.60
CA TYR A 525 3.57 -8.15 -25.12
C TYR A 525 3.89 -6.79 -24.48
N MET A 526 3.79 -6.71 -23.15
CA MET A 526 4.08 -5.49 -22.39
C MET A 526 5.27 -5.70 -21.46
N SER A 527 6.42 -5.10 -21.78
CA SER A 527 7.53 -5.03 -20.83
C SER A 527 7.17 -4.14 -19.61
N PRO A 528 7.92 -4.25 -18.49
CA PRO A 528 7.71 -3.39 -17.32
C PRO A 528 7.72 -1.88 -17.67
N GLU A 529 8.54 -1.46 -18.63
CA GLU A 529 8.61 -0.08 -19.10
C GLU A 529 7.31 0.34 -19.83
N ILE A 530 6.75 -0.53 -20.67
CA ILE A 530 5.47 -0.28 -21.33
C ILE A 530 4.33 -0.24 -20.31
N LYS A 531 4.29 -1.17 -19.34
CA LYS A 531 3.31 -1.14 -18.24
C LYS A 531 3.38 0.17 -17.45
N ALA A 532 4.60 0.61 -17.08
CA ALA A 532 4.80 1.88 -16.37
C ALA A 532 4.40 3.11 -17.19
N SER A 533 4.72 3.12 -18.49
CA SER A 533 4.30 4.18 -19.42
C SER A 533 2.77 4.26 -19.50
N ARG A 534 2.10 3.11 -19.70
CA ARG A 534 0.63 3.07 -19.78
C ARG A 534 -0.07 3.43 -18.48
N LYS A 535 0.50 3.05 -17.32
CA LYS A 535 0.02 3.51 -16.02
C LYS A 535 -0.03 5.05 -15.95
N THR A 536 0.99 5.73 -16.47
CA THR A 536 1.02 7.21 -16.54
C THR A 536 -0.08 7.76 -17.45
N ILE A 537 -0.32 7.11 -18.60
CA ILE A 537 -1.41 7.47 -19.51
C ILE A 537 -2.76 7.33 -18.79
N TYR A 538 -3.01 6.21 -18.11
CA TYR A 538 -4.27 5.94 -17.42
C TYR A 538 -4.52 6.92 -16.25
N GLN A 539 -3.47 7.29 -15.52
CA GLN A 539 -3.55 8.38 -14.52
C GLN A 539 -3.93 9.72 -15.17
N GLY A 540 -3.30 10.08 -16.29
CA GLY A 540 -3.62 11.31 -17.03
C GLY A 540 -5.02 11.31 -17.67
N LEU A 541 -5.62 10.13 -17.83
CA LEU A 541 -7.01 9.93 -18.26
C LEU A 541 -8.01 9.88 -17.10
N GLU A 542 -7.54 10.03 -15.85
CA GLU A 542 -8.36 9.93 -14.63
C GLU A 542 -9.08 8.58 -14.50
N MET A 543 -8.37 7.49 -14.87
CA MET A 543 -8.85 6.12 -14.68
C MET A 543 -8.70 5.68 -13.22
N GLY A 544 -9.56 4.74 -12.79
CA GLY A 544 -9.60 4.23 -11.42
C GLY A 544 -8.40 3.39 -11.00
N GLY A 545 -7.64 2.86 -11.95
CA GLY A 545 -6.45 2.06 -11.69
C GLY A 545 -5.94 1.29 -12.91
N SER A 546 -5.02 0.36 -12.65
CA SER A 546 -4.57 -0.67 -13.59
C SER A 546 -4.58 -2.06 -12.93
N THR A 547 -4.95 -3.09 -13.68
CA THR A 547 -4.84 -4.50 -13.27
C THR A 547 -3.83 -5.22 -14.15
N ASP A 548 -2.99 -6.09 -13.58
CA ASP A 548 -1.99 -6.85 -14.33
C ASP A 548 -2.34 -8.34 -14.35
N TRP A 549 -2.86 -8.84 -15.47
CA TRP A 549 -3.22 -10.24 -15.63
C TRP A 549 -2.05 -11.04 -16.20
N ALA A 550 -1.43 -11.97 -15.48
CA ALA A 550 -1.53 -12.22 -14.05
C ALA A 550 -0.12 -12.21 -13.46
N SER A 551 0.00 -11.97 -12.16
CA SER A 551 1.32 -11.80 -11.50
C SER A 551 2.22 -13.03 -11.65
N ASP A 552 1.64 -14.23 -11.71
CA ASP A 552 2.36 -15.51 -11.85
C ASP A 552 3.05 -15.70 -13.20
N LEU A 553 2.76 -14.83 -14.18
CA LEU A 553 3.32 -14.91 -15.53
C LEU A 553 4.51 -13.97 -15.74
N GLU A 554 4.75 -13.05 -14.80
CA GLU A 554 5.83 -12.06 -14.90
C GLU A 554 7.21 -12.72 -14.92
N ASP A 555 7.44 -13.68 -14.02
CA ASP A 555 8.71 -14.34 -13.80
C ASP A 555 8.49 -15.80 -13.38
N TYR A 556 9.46 -16.67 -13.68
CA TYR A 556 9.45 -18.03 -13.13
C TYR A 556 9.64 -17.97 -11.61
N THR A 557 8.68 -18.51 -10.89
CA THR A 557 8.75 -18.69 -9.45
C THR A 557 8.99 -20.17 -9.14
N ASP A 558 9.93 -20.42 -8.23
CA ASP A 558 10.11 -21.76 -7.69
C ASP A 558 8.90 -22.11 -6.81
N PRO A 559 8.47 -23.39 -6.78
CA PRO A 559 7.41 -23.81 -5.88
C PRO A 559 7.83 -23.53 -4.43
N PRO A 560 6.87 -23.29 -3.51
CA PRO A 560 7.18 -23.10 -2.10
C PRO A 560 8.03 -24.26 -1.57
N ALA A 561 9.02 -23.97 -0.72
CA ALA A 561 10.06 -24.92 -0.30
C ALA A 561 9.53 -26.22 0.34
N ARG A 562 8.30 -26.20 0.88
CA ARG A 562 7.60 -27.39 1.40
C ARG A 562 6.84 -28.19 0.35
N ALA A 563 6.33 -27.53 -0.68
CA ALA A 563 5.52 -28.16 -1.70
C ALA A 563 6.35 -29.01 -2.67
N SER A 564 7.67 -28.77 -2.75
CA SER A 564 8.67 -29.47 -3.58
C SER A 564 8.44 -29.41 -5.11
N SER A 565 7.21 -29.22 -5.58
CA SER A 565 6.83 -29.04 -6.99
C SER A 565 5.47 -28.34 -7.11
N TRP A 566 5.28 -27.55 -8.17
CA TRP A 566 4.00 -26.90 -8.49
C TRP A 566 2.83 -27.87 -8.68
N PRO A 567 3.00 -29.07 -9.28
CA PRO A 567 1.93 -30.07 -9.35
C PRO A 567 1.45 -30.55 -7.97
N ASN A 568 2.36 -30.78 -7.02
CA ASN A 568 1.99 -31.18 -5.66
C ASN A 568 1.32 -30.03 -4.91
N PHE A 569 1.84 -28.80 -5.05
CA PHE A 569 1.20 -27.60 -4.51
C PHE A 569 -0.24 -27.49 -5.00
N THR A 570 -0.43 -27.50 -6.32
CA THR A 570 -1.73 -27.37 -6.98
C THR A 570 -2.69 -28.52 -6.63
N LEU A 571 -2.18 -29.74 -6.52
CA LEU A 571 -2.99 -30.89 -6.12
C LEU A 571 -3.49 -30.71 -4.69
N SER A 572 -2.62 -30.27 -3.78
CA SER A 572 -2.96 -30.07 -2.37
C SER A 572 -4.06 -29.01 -2.22
N ILE A 573 -3.89 -27.87 -2.90
CA ILE A 573 -4.89 -26.81 -3.07
C ILE A 573 -6.23 -27.40 -3.54
N LYS A 574 -6.23 -28.18 -4.64
CA LYS A 574 -7.44 -28.75 -5.24
C LYS A 574 -8.15 -29.77 -4.36
N THR A 575 -7.42 -30.46 -3.49
CA THR A 575 -7.98 -31.45 -2.56
C THR A 575 -8.38 -30.85 -1.21
N GLY A 576 -8.21 -29.54 -1.02
CA GLY A 576 -8.49 -28.86 0.26
C GLY A 576 -7.52 -29.28 1.37
N THR A 577 -6.33 -29.74 1.00
CA THR A 577 -5.26 -30.12 1.94
C THR A 577 -4.21 -29.03 1.97
N ASP A 578 -3.69 -28.71 3.15
CA ASP A 578 -2.66 -27.69 3.33
C ASP A 578 -1.39 -28.05 2.50
N PRO A 579 -1.00 -27.22 1.51
CA PRO A 579 0.19 -27.46 0.69
C PRO A 579 1.50 -27.33 1.46
N TYR A 580 1.49 -26.71 2.63
CA TYR A 580 2.64 -26.54 3.52
C TYR A 580 2.67 -27.59 4.62
N GLN A 581 1.64 -28.42 4.76
CA GLN A 581 1.63 -29.46 5.78
C GLN A 581 2.65 -30.54 5.43
N VAL A 582 3.61 -30.73 6.33
CA VAL A 582 4.58 -31.82 6.30
C VAL A 582 4.56 -32.55 7.62
N GLY A 583 4.60 -33.88 7.56
CA GLY A 583 4.55 -34.74 8.73
C GLY A 583 3.18 -34.84 9.42
N PRO A 584 3.04 -35.77 10.38
CA PRO A 584 1.85 -35.90 11.21
C PRO A 584 1.74 -34.75 12.21
N ARG A 585 0.51 -34.41 12.60
CA ARG A 585 0.23 -33.51 13.74
C ARG A 585 -0.05 -34.33 14.99
N ASN A 586 0.51 -33.93 16.12
CA ASN A 586 0.25 -34.52 17.43
C ASN A 586 -0.87 -33.74 18.15
N GLY A 587 -1.51 -34.38 19.12
CA GLY A 587 -2.51 -33.73 19.94
C GLY A 587 -3.79 -33.29 19.21
N ASN A 588 -4.50 -32.34 19.80
CA ASN A 588 -5.72 -31.74 19.27
C ASN A 588 -5.60 -30.22 19.07
N TRP A 589 -4.42 -29.62 19.25
CA TRP A 589 -4.19 -28.17 19.10
C TRP A 589 -4.65 -27.58 17.75
N THR A 590 -4.65 -28.35 16.66
CA THR A 590 -5.17 -27.94 15.34
C THR A 590 -6.70 -28.00 15.19
N THR A 591 -7.40 -28.50 16.21
CA THR A 591 -8.87 -28.56 16.28
C THR A 591 -9.44 -27.59 17.32
N ILE A 592 -8.58 -26.99 18.14
CA ILE A 592 -8.95 -26.05 19.19
C ILE A 592 -8.93 -24.64 18.60
N THR A 593 -10.07 -23.96 18.70
CA THR A 593 -10.31 -22.64 18.13
C THR A 593 -10.18 -21.55 19.19
N CYS A 594 -10.08 -20.30 18.74
CA CYS A 594 -10.03 -19.13 19.61
C CYS A 594 -11.33 -18.87 20.41
N THR A 595 -12.39 -19.61 20.13
CA THR A 595 -13.65 -19.57 20.88
C THR A 595 -13.73 -20.62 21.99
N ASP A 596 -12.76 -21.54 22.06
CA ASP A 596 -12.69 -22.57 23.09
C ASP A 596 -12.03 -22.03 24.38
N PRO A 597 -12.36 -22.58 25.57
CA PRO A 597 -11.82 -22.11 26.85
C PRO A 597 -10.28 -22.21 26.91
N SER A 598 -9.62 -21.12 27.36
CA SER A 598 -8.15 -20.94 27.34
C SER A 598 -7.34 -21.97 28.14
N SER A 599 -7.97 -22.84 28.93
CA SER A 599 -7.29 -23.87 29.74
C SER A 599 -6.86 -25.12 28.96
N GLU A 600 -7.20 -25.23 27.67
CA GLU A 600 -7.05 -26.47 26.89
C GLU A 600 -6.39 -26.25 25.51
N MET A 601 -5.48 -25.29 25.35
CA MET A 601 -4.94 -24.91 24.02
C MET A 601 -3.95 -25.93 23.41
N ASP A 602 -3.52 -26.94 24.17
CA ASP A 602 -2.60 -28.00 23.71
C ASP A 602 -1.29 -27.49 23.06
N ALA A 603 -0.78 -26.38 23.61
CA ALA A 603 0.48 -25.76 23.17
C ALA A 603 1.72 -26.70 23.19
N PRO A 604 1.84 -27.70 24.08
CA PRO A 604 2.96 -28.66 24.05
C PRO A 604 3.02 -29.51 22.77
N ASP A 605 1.88 -30.03 22.30
CA ASP A 605 1.84 -30.82 21.06
C ASP A 605 2.02 -29.90 19.84
N ALA A 606 1.51 -28.66 19.89
CA ALA A 606 1.75 -27.64 18.87
C ALA A 606 3.25 -27.33 18.69
N TRP A 607 3.98 -27.10 19.78
CA TRP A 607 5.42 -26.91 19.74
C TRP A 607 6.18 -28.14 19.28
N THR A 608 5.75 -29.33 19.70
CA THR A 608 6.35 -30.59 19.26
C THR A 608 6.24 -30.72 17.74
N ASP A 609 5.08 -30.42 17.17
CA ASP A 609 4.88 -30.42 15.73
C ASP A 609 5.75 -29.39 15.02
N VAL A 610 5.78 -28.15 15.50
CA VAL A 610 6.61 -27.08 14.95
C VAL A 610 8.11 -27.46 14.92
N ILE A 611 8.63 -28.01 16.01
CA ILE A 611 10.02 -28.43 16.10
C ILE A 611 10.29 -29.66 15.25
N ASN A 612 9.37 -30.64 15.19
CA ASN A 612 9.50 -31.81 14.33
C ASN A 612 9.52 -31.40 12.85
N VAL A 613 8.67 -30.44 12.46
CA VAL A 613 8.64 -29.88 11.11
C VAL A 613 9.99 -29.26 10.76
N TRP A 614 10.51 -28.37 11.63
CA TRP A 614 11.83 -27.77 11.43
C TRP A 614 12.93 -28.82 11.31
N THR A 615 13.05 -29.70 12.30
CA THR A 615 14.19 -30.62 12.41
C THR A 615 14.18 -31.74 11.36
N THR A 616 12.99 -32.18 10.93
CA THR A 616 12.84 -33.32 10.02
C THR A 616 12.75 -32.89 8.55
N TYR A 617 12.09 -31.77 8.27
CA TYR A 617 11.73 -31.41 6.89
C TYR A 617 12.39 -30.13 6.39
N ASP A 618 12.60 -29.13 7.25
CA ASP A 618 12.92 -27.77 6.81
C ASP A 618 14.37 -27.33 7.08
N ARG A 619 15.01 -27.88 8.12
CA ARG A 619 16.37 -27.54 8.52
C ARG A 619 17.37 -27.88 7.40
N GLY A 620 18.06 -26.86 6.91
CA GLY A 620 19.10 -26.99 5.89
C GLY A 620 18.61 -26.92 4.44
N LYS A 621 17.32 -26.61 4.22
CA LYS A 621 16.84 -26.17 2.89
C LYS A 621 17.24 -24.72 2.65
N ASP A 622 17.75 -24.44 1.45
CA ASP A 622 18.08 -23.08 1.04
C ASP A 622 16.84 -22.18 1.06
N GLY A 623 16.95 -21.00 1.68
CA GLY A 623 15.92 -19.97 1.68
C GLY A 623 14.82 -20.09 2.74
N LEU A 624 14.85 -21.09 3.64
CA LEU A 624 13.86 -21.23 4.71
C LEU A 624 14.48 -21.02 6.10
N SER A 625 14.15 -19.90 6.75
CA SER A 625 14.61 -19.60 8.11
C SER A 625 13.82 -20.42 9.15
N PHE A 626 14.34 -20.49 10.38
CA PHE A 626 13.62 -21.14 11.48
C PHE A 626 12.28 -20.45 11.75
N THR A 627 12.26 -19.12 11.80
CA THR A 627 11.05 -18.33 12.06
C THR A 627 10.03 -18.44 10.92
N GLN A 628 10.51 -18.52 9.67
CA GLN A 628 9.68 -18.82 8.51
C GLN A 628 9.05 -20.22 8.64
N SER A 629 9.85 -21.23 9.02
CA SER A 629 9.35 -22.59 9.24
C SER A 629 8.29 -22.65 10.34
N ILE A 630 8.45 -21.90 11.42
CA ILE A 630 7.43 -21.77 12.47
C ILE A 630 6.16 -21.14 11.90
N SER A 631 6.27 -19.97 11.26
CA SER A 631 5.13 -19.25 10.70
C SER A 631 4.33 -20.09 9.71
N ASP A 632 5.01 -20.70 8.74
CA ASP A 632 4.38 -21.57 7.74
C ASP A 632 3.65 -22.76 8.40
N THR A 633 4.24 -23.33 9.46
CA THR A 633 3.67 -24.48 10.20
C THR A 633 2.44 -24.11 11.02
N LEU A 634 2.45 -22.91 11.58
CA LEU A 634 1.42 -22.37 12.46
C LEU A 634 0.32 -21.64 11.69
N HIS A 635 0.52 -21.39 10.41
CA HIS A 635 -0.35 -20.51 9.63
C HIS A 635 -0.31 -19.06 10.13
N GLY A 636 0.89 -18.60 10.47
CA GLY A 636 1.17 -17.21 10.84
C GLY A 636 1.58 -16.32 9.66
N PRO A 637 1.93 -15.05 9.93
CA PRO A 637 2.24 -14.02 8.95
C PRO A 637 3.36 -14.36 7.95
N GLU A 638 3.20 -13.78 6.75
CA GLU A 638 4.09 -13.95 5.62
C GLU A 638 5.54 -13.49 5.88
N GLN A 639 6.50 -14.25 5.34
CA GLN A 639 7.96 -13.97 5.33
C GLN A 639 8.69 -13.92 6.68
N ALA A 640 8.15 -14.51 7.75
CA ALA A 640 8.61 -14.33 9.13
C ALA A 640 10.14 -14.41 9.34
N ASP A 641 10.76 -13.28 9.70
CA ASP A 641 12.19 -13.13 9.99
C ASP A 641 12.41 -12.56 11.40
N CYS A 642 11.90 -13.25 12.41
CA CYS A 642 12.06 -12.85 13.81
C CYS A 642 13.52 -13.00 14.30
N GLY A 643 14.41 -13.56 13.47
CA GLY A 643 15.85 -13.62 13.73
C GLY A 643 16.57 -12.32 13.41
N SER A 644 15.98 -11.46 12.58
CA SER A 644 16.48 -10.11 12.29
C SER A 644 15.97 -9.12 13.34
N LEU A 645 16.90 -8.40 13.98
CA LEU A 645 16.62 -7.38 15.00
C LEU A 645 16.55 -5.95 14.41
N LEU A 646 16.38 -5.83 13.09
CA LEU A 646 16.24 -4.56 12.38
C LEU A 646 14.75 -4.16 12.31
N ASP A 647 14.47 -2.86 12.23
CA ASP A 647 13.10 -2.31 12.06
C ASP A 647 12.38 -2.81 10.79
N THR A 648 13.09 -3.51 9.89
CA THR A 648 12.56 -4.16 8.69
C THR A 648 12.11 -5.60 8.93
N SER A 649 12.21 -6.12 10.17
CA SER A 649 11.64 -7.42 10.53
C SER A 649 10.11 -7.33 10.50
N ASN A 650 9.47 -8.39 10.03
CA ASN A 650 8.02 -8.55 10.01
C ASN A 650 7.47 -9.27 11.26
N CYS A 651 8.28 -9.43 12.32
CA CYS A 651 7.84 -9.92 13.62
C CYS A 651 7.68 -8.77 14.64
N VAL A 652 7.10 -7.66 14.21
CA VAL A 652 7.00 -6.39 14.98
C VAL A 652 5.60 -6.11 15.54
N GLN A 653 4.61 -6.96 15.27
CA GLN A 653 3.24 -6.78 15.74
C GLN A 653 2.62 -8.10 16.16
N THR A 654 1.97 -8.09 17.32
CA THR A 654 1.20 -9.24 17.81
C THR A 654 -0.04 -9.40 16.95
N GLU A 655 -0.32 -10.63 16.53
CA GLU A 655 -1.52 -10.97 15.79
C GLU A 655 -2.66 -11.28 16.73
N GLN A 656 -3.91 -11.18 16.26
CA GLN A 656 -5.08 -11.66 17.00
C GLN A 656 -5.28 -13.16 16.75
N CYS A 657 -5.97 -13.85 17.67
CA CYS A 657 -6.11 -15.31 17.58
C CYS A 657 -6.86 -15.75 16.31
N ASP A 658 -7.82 -14.94 15.85
CA ASP A 658 -8.54 -15.13 14.59
C ASP A 658 -7.69 -14.90 13.33
N GLY A 659 -6.42 -14.49 13.45
CA GLY A 659 -5.47 -14.44 12.34
C GLY A 659 -4.92 -15.81 11.92
N PHE A 660 -5.02 -16.82 12.79
CA PHE A 660 -4.49 -18.18 12.56
C PHE A 660 -5.60 -19.12 12.10
N ILE A 661 -6.04 -18.96 10.85
CA ILE A 661 -7.21 -19.65 10.27
C ILE A 661 -6.76 -20.73 9.27
N GLY A 662 -7.24 -21.97 9.42
CA GLY A 662 -7.05 -23.01 8.41
C GLY A 662 -7.00 -24.44 8.95
N ALA A 663 -7.09 -25.42 8.04
CA ALA A 663 -6.86 -26.82 8.37
C ALA A 663 -5.37 -27.00 8.74
N GLY A 664 -5.07 -27.20 10.03
CA GLY A 664 -3.71 -27.38 10.52
C GLY A 664 -3.17 -26.29 11.46
N SER A 665 -4.03 -25.33 11.86
CA SER A 665 -3.73 -24.32 12.88
C SER A 665 -4.81 -24.26 13.97
N GLY A 666 -4.56 -23.56 15.07
CA GLY A 666 -5.49 -23.41 16.19
C GLY A 666 -4.99 -22.41 17.24
N ALA A 667 -5.69 -22.30 18.37
CA ALA A 667 -5.43 -21.23 19.35
C ALA A 667 -3.98 -21.23 19.89
N ALA A 668 -3.32 -22.39 19.97
CA ALA A 668 -1.90 -22.46 20.32
C ALA A 668 -0.96 -21.77 19.32
N ALA A 669 -1.31 -21.74 18.03
CA ALA A 669 -0.51 -21.08 17.00
C ALA A 669 -0.35 -19.58 17.27
N TYR A 670 -1.44 -18.94 17.69
CA TYR A 670 -1.46 -17.55 18.13
C TYR A 670 -0.52 -17.28 19.31
N GLU A 671 -0.58 -18.10 20.36
CA GLU A 671 0.27 -17.93 21.54
C GLU A 671 1.76 -18.12 21.18
N ILE A 672 2.05 -19.10 20.33
CA ILE A 672 3.42 -19.34 19.87
C ILE A 672 3.93 -18.14 19.06
N TRP A 673 3.18 -17.65 18.09
CA TRP A 673 3.59 -16.50 17.27
C TRP A 673 3.80 -15.23 18.10
N ASN A 674 2.84 -14.87 18.94
CA ASN A 674 2.94 -13.65 19.74
C ASN A 674 4.09 -13.70 20.74
N SER A 675 4.50 -14.88 21.19
CA SER A 675 5.71 -15.02 22.00
C SER A 675 6.98 -14.58 21.25
N PHE A 676 7.07 -14.83 19.94
CA PHE A 676 8.19 -14.35 19.11
C PHE A 676 8.19 -12.83 18.96
N VAL A 677 7.00 -12.23 18.78
CA VAL A 677 6.86 -10.77 18.67
C VAL A 677 7.25 -10.09 19.98
N ILE A 678 6.79 -10.60 21.12
CA ILE A 678 7.15 -10.04 22.44
C ILE A 678 8.67 -10.09 22.64
N ILE A 679 9.31 -11.20 22.26
CA ILE A 679 10.78 -11.33 22.32
C ILE A 679 11.46 -10.30 21.40
N HIS A 680 10.89 -10.03 20.23
CA HIS A 680 11.40 -9.04 19.28
C HIS A 680 11.22 -7.58 19.80
N GLU A 681 10.04 -7.22 20.31
CA GLU A 681 9.69 -5.88 20.79
C GLU A 681 10.46 -5.46 22.06
N VAL A 682 10.91 -6.41 22.89
CA VAL A 682 11.71 -6.15 24.09
C VAL A 682 13.01 -5.38 23.78
N ARG A 683 13.47 -5.32 22.51
CA ARG A 683 14.63 -4.50 22.08
C ARG A 683 14.29 -3.05 21.68
N VAL A 684 13.12 -2.78 21.11
CA VAL A 684 12.78 -1.44 20.56
C VAL A 684 12.50 -0.43 21.69
N ALA A 685 12.18 -0.91 22.89
CA ALA A 685 11.99 -0.10 24.09
C ALA A 685 13.32 0.32 24.79
N SER A 686 14.45 0.34 24.07
CA SER A 686 15.70 0.93 24.59
C SER A 686 15.74 2.45 24.36
N CYS A 687 15.19 3.18 25.33
CA CYS A 687 15.43 4.59 25.68
C CYS A 687 15.78 5.61 24.58
N PRO A 688 14.86 6.53 24.26
CA PRO A 688 15.16 7.94 24.12
C PRO A 688 14.73 8.69 25.39
N ALA A 689 15.59 9.59 25.85
CA ALA A 689 15.30 10.52 26.93
C ALA A 689 13.95 11.24 26.73
N GLY A 690 13.10 11.19 27.76
CA GLY A 690 11.98 12.13 27.99
C GLY A 690 10.78 12.00 27.06
N ASN A 691 9.79 11.20 27.45
CA ASN A 691 8.37 11.59 27.56
C ASN A 691 7.52 10.37 27.93
N PHE A 692 6.95 10.40 29.13
CA PHE A 692 5.84 9.52 29.52
C PHE A 692 4.59 9.88 28.70
N VAL A 693 3.99 8.91 28.01
CA VAL A 693 2.60 9.00 27.54
C VAL A 693 1.73 8.19 28.51
N LEU A 694 0.85 8.90 29.21
CA LEU A 694 -0.25 8.38 30.01
C LEU A 694 -1.22 7.60 29.12
N LEU A 695 -1.49 6.33 29.43
CA LEU A 695 -2.78 5.72 29.09
C LEU A 695 -3.81 6.30 30.06
N THR A 696 -4.65 7.21 29.55
CA THR A 696 -5.76 7.84 30.26
C THR A 696 -6.79 6.80 30.70
N GLU A 697 -7.11 6.82 31.99
CA GLU A 697 -8.28 6.18 32.58
C GLU A 697 -9.58 6.61 31.86
N ASN A 698 -10.22 5.69 31.15
CA ASN A 698 -11.66 5.77 30.92
C ASN A 698 -12.35 4.80 31.89
N LYS A 699 -12.96 5.36 32.93
CA LYS A 699 -13.91 4.66 33.83
C LYS A 699 -15.05 4.06 33.00
N PRO A 700 -15.34 2.74 33.11
CA PRO A 700 -16.65 2.22 32.82
C PRO A 700 -17.58 2.51 33.99
N THR A 701 -18.74 3.07 33.69
CA THR A 701 -19.89 3.16 34.58
C THR A 701 -20.34 1.78 35.05
N ALA A 702 -20.81 1.74 36.30
CA ALA A 702 -21.32 0.58 37.01
C ALA A 702 -22.40 -0.20 36.23
N ASP A 703 -22.18 -1.52 36.11
CA ASP A 703 -23.13 -2.65 36.27
C ASP A 703 -22.76 -3.82 35.35
N VAL A 704 -21.73 -4.60 35.72
CA VAL A 704 -21.67 -6.05 35.47
C VAL A 704 -20.85 -6.67 36.61
N GLN A 705 -21.49 -7.46 37.47
CA GLN A 705 -20.79 -8.30 38.44
C GLN A 705 -20.23 -9.56 37.75
N GLN A 706 -19.00 -9.92 38.17
CA GLN A 706 -18.33 -11.23 38.07
C GLN A 706 -17.65 -11.61 36.74
N THR A 707 -16.40 -11.15 36.59
CA THR A 707 -15.17 -11.99 36.63
C THR A 707 -13.98 -11.09 36.91
N ASN A 708 -13.12 -11.48 37.85
CA ASN A 708 -12.02 -10.68 38.38
C ASN A 708 -10.81 -10.72 37.40
N PRO A 709 -10.40 -9.60 36.77
CA PRO A 709 -9.28 -9.57 35.80
C PRO A 709 -7.93 -10.01 36.39
N LEU A 710 -7.75 -9.90 37.72
CA LEU A 710 -6.54 -10.36 38.42
C LEU A 710 -6.46 -11.88 38.57
N GLN A 711 -7.61 -12.58 38.61
CA GLN A 711 -7.62 -14.05 38.57
C GLN A 711 -7.30 -14.59 37.17
N MET A 712 -7.67 -13.85 36.12
CA MET A 712 -7.39 -14.21 34.73
C MET A 712 -5.89 -14.06 34.42
N TYR A 713 -5.24 -13.03 34.95
CA TYR A 713 -3.79 -12.82 34.84
C TYR A 713 -2.96 -13.84 35.65
N SER A 714 -3.41 -14.22 36.85
CA SER A 714 -2.72 -15.24 37.67
C SER A 714 -2.90 -16.66 37.11
N SER A 715 -4.03 -16.96 36.44
CA SER A 715 -4.20 -18.22 35.71
C SER A 715 -3.39 -18.26 34.41
N TYR A 716 -3.27 -17.13 33.70
CA TYR A 716 -2.43 -17.00 32.49
C TYR A 716 -0.95 -17.24 32.81
N SER A 717 -0.44 -16.62 33.88
CA SER A 717 0.92 -16.80 34.38
C SER A 717 1.17 -18.25 34.84
N SER A 718 0.27 -18.84 35.62
CA SER A 718 0.44 -20.22 36.12
C SER A 718 0.39 -21.27 35.01
N ALA A 719 -0.38 -21.04 33.94
CA ALA A 719 -0.50 -21.98 32.81
C ALA A 719 0.74 -21.91 31.90
N LEU A 720 1.25 -20.70 31.62
CA LEU A 720 2.53 -20.49 30.92
C LEU A 720 3.70 -21.09 31.70
N TYR A 721 3.76 -20.89 33.02
CA TYR A 721 4.80 -21.48 33.88
C TYR A 721 4.73 -23.01 33.94
N LYS A 722 3.53 -23.60 34.02
CA LYS A 722 3.35 -25.06 34.05
C LYS A 722 3.59 -25.72 32.69
N ALA A 723 3.20 -25.06 31.60
CA ALA A 723 3.47 -25.53 30.24
C ALA A 723 4.97 -25.47 29.93
N ALA A 724 5.63 -24.35 30.27
CA ALA A 724 7.09 -24.22 30.13
C ALA A 724 7.86 -25.24 31.02
N ALA A 725 7.38 -25.52 32.24
CA ALA A 725 8.01 -26.49 33.13
C ALA A 725 7.82 -27.97 32.69
N ALA A 726 6.69 -28.31 32.06
CA ALA A 726 6.45 -29.67 31.54
C ALA A 726 7.17 -29.96 30.20
N MET A 727 7.58 -28.91 29.48
CA MET A 727 8.25 -28.96 28.17
C MET A 727 9.75 -29.30 28.21
N ILE A 728 10.40 -29.25 29.37
CA ILE A 728 11.88 -29.21 29.43
C ILE A 728 12.51 -30.61 29.52
N ASP A 729 11.86 -31.60 30.14
CA ASP A 729 12.56 -32.84 30.56
C ASP A 729 12.87 -33.83 29.40
N PRO A 730 11.99 -34.07 28.40
CA PRO A 730 12.31 -34.95 27.27
C PRO A 730 13.07 -34.25 26.14
N ALA A 731 12.84 -32.94 25.95
CA ALA A 731 13.49 -32.12 24.94
C ALA A 731 14.96 -31.81 25.29
N LEU A 732 15.30 -31.71 26.59
CA LEU A 732 16.69 -31.63 27.03
C LEU A 732 17.47 -32.88 26.63
N LYS A 733 16.91 -34.08 26.72
CA LYS A 733 17.72 -35.30 26.55
C LYS A 733 18.27 -35.53 25.13
N ASP A 734 17.61 -35.00 24.09
CA ASP A 734 18.11 -35.07 22.71
C ASP A 734 18.90 -33.80 22.31
N PHE A 735 18.59 -32.66 22.93
CA PHE A 735 19.36 -31.42 22.80
C PHE A 735 20.71 -31.49 23.54
N GLU A 736 20.75 -32.11 24.73
CA GLU A 736 21.91 -32.39 25.60
C GLU A 736 22.92 -33.32 24.90
N ASN A 737 22.44 -34.29 24.13
CA ASN A 737 23.31 -35.27 23.47
C ASN A 737 23.96 -34.76 22.18
N LYS A 738 23.51 -33.61 21.63
CA LYS A 738 24.06 -33.07 20.38
C LYS A 738 24.60 -31.63 20.46
N PHE A 739 24.16 -30.79 21.42
CA PHE A 739 24.47 -29.36 21.40
C PHE A 739 24.89 -28.74 22.76
N ALA A 740 25.05 -29.51 23.84
CA ALA A 740 25.52 -28.99 25.13
C ALA A 740 27.06 -29.02 25.21
N PRO A 741 27.69 -27.90 25.58
CA PRO A 741 27.79 -27.68 27.02
C PRO A 741 27.51 -26.26 27.54
N THR A 742 27.23 -25.23 26.72
CA THR A 742 27.23 -23.83 27.24
C THR A 742 26.04 -22.94 26.87
N TRP A 743 25.26 -23.26 25.84
CA TRP A 743 24.25 -22.31 25.34
C TRP A 743 22.98 -22.15 26.20
N PRO A 744 22.33 -23.22 26.72
CA PRO A 744 21.18 -23.08 27.61
C PRO A 744 21.53 -22.28 28.88
N LYS A 745 22.69 -22.57 29.46
CA LYS A 745 23.19 -21.90 30.66
C LYS A 745 23.41 -20.40 30.42
N ALA A 746 23.96 -20.02 29.27
CA ALA A 746 24.17 -18.62 28.89
C ALA A 746 22.85 -17.87 28.59
N PHE A 747 21.87 -18.52 27.98
CA PHE A 747 20.54 -17.94 27.74
C PHE A 747 19.80 -17.65 29.05
N PHE A 748 19.72 -18.63 29.96
CA PHE A 748 19.02 -18.45 31.23
C PHE A 748 19.77 -17.52 32.19
N ALA A 749 21.11 -17.49 32.14
CA ALA A 749 21.94 -16.51 32.83
C ALA A 749 21.55 -15.05 32.49
N TYR A 750 21.19 -14.81 31.22
CA TYR A 750 20.75 -13.49 30.76
C TYR A 750 19.27 -13.24 31.06
N ALA A 751 18.41 -14.23 30.82
CA ALA A 751 16.95 -14.07 30.91
C ALA A 751 16.43 -13.92 32.36
N ILE A 752 17.00 -14.63 33.33
CA ILE A 752 16.52 -14.63 34.73
C ILE A 752 16.59 -13.22 35.35
N PRO A 753 17.72 -12.49 35.29
CA PRO A 753 17.78 -11.12 35.77
C PRO A 753 16.86 -10.14 35.03
N ALA A 754 16.69 -10.31 33.72
CA ALA A 754 15.78 -9.48 32.92
C ALA A 754 14.31 -9.68 33.34
N ILE A 755 13.90 -10.92 33.62
CA ILE A 755 12.56 -11.26 34.10
C ILE A 755 12.29 -10.67 35.48
N TRP A 756 13.27 -10.71 36.40
CA TRP A 756 13.15 -10.05 37.71
C TRP A 756 12.91 -8.55 37.55
N SER A 757 13.70 -7.89 36.70
CA SER A 757 13.58 -6.45 36.41
C SER A 757 12.20 -6.07 35.85
N VAL A 758 11.70 -6.81 34.85
CA VAL A 758 10.36 -6.58 34.27
C VAL A 758 9.24 -6.86 35.28
N SER A 759 9.47 -7.77 36.24
CA SER A 759 8.53 -8.11 37.31
C SER A 759 8.57 -7.12 38.49
N GLY A 760 9.38 -6.05 38.41
CA GLY A 760 9.54 -5.08 39.50
C GLY A 760 10.33 -5.62 40.70
N VAL A 761 11.08 -6.72 40.51
CA VAL A 761 11.99 -7.30 41.51
C VAL A 761 13.41 -6.85 41.18
N PHE A 762 14.10 -6.26 42.14
CA PHE A 762 15.43 -5.67 41.94
C PHE A 762 16.48 -6.39 42.81
N PRO A 763 16.93 -7.59 42.39
CA PRO A 763 17.89 -8.37 43.15
C PRO A 763 19.30 -7.76 43.07
N PHE A 764 20.05 -7.90 44.16
CA PHE A 764 21.42 -7.41 44.31
C PHE A 764 22.30 -8.45 45.01
N VAL A 765 23.62 -8.38 44.80
CA VAL A 765 24.59 -9.27 45.42
C VAL A 765 25.29 -8.55 46.58
N ILE A 766 25.33 -9.20 47.74
CA ILE A 766 25.97 -8.73 48.97
C ILE A 766 27.35 -9.39 49.10
N ASP A 767 28.44 -8.62 49.15
CA ASP A 767 29.73 -9.12 49.65
C ASP A 767 29.63 -9.24 51.17
N SER A 768 29.74 -10.45 51.70
CA SER A 768 29.63 -10.66 53.16
C SER A 768 30.84 -10.14 53.93
N GLY A 769 32.00 -9.95 53.26
CA GLY A 769 33.27 -9.64 53.92
C GLY A 769 33.93 -10.86 54.61
N TYR A 770 33.29 -12.04 54.59
CA TYR A 770 33.80 -13.26 55.21
C TYR A 770 34.34 -14.26 54.17
N ALA A 771 35.23 -15.14 54.64
CA ALA A 771 35.78 -16.21 53.82
C ALA A 771 34.70 -17.25 53.46
N CYS A 772 34.86 -17.89 52.29
CA CYS A 772 33.99 -18.96 51.85
C CYS A 772 33.95 -20.11 52.88
N GLY A 773 32.74 -20.56 53.25
CA GLY A 773 32.55 -21.57 54.30
C GLY A 773 32.25 -21.03 55.70
N THR A 774 32.24 -19.69 55.89
CA THR A 774 31.71 -19.07 57.10
C THR A 774 30.20 -19.30 57.16
N VAL A 775 29.69 -19.83 58.28
CA VAL A 775 28.27 -20.19 58.44
C VAL A 775 27.49 -18.99 58.96
N ASP A 776 26.48 -18.57 58.19
CA ASP A 776 25.45 -17.58 58.55
C ASP A 776 25.96 -16.25 59.13
N PRO A 777 26.99 -15.59 58.54
CA PRO A 777 27.59 -14.38 59.09
C PRO A 777 26.69 -13.14 59.02
N LEU A 778 25.63 -13.15 58.19
CA LEU A 778 24.76 -12.00 57.94
C LEU A 778 23.39 -12.12 58.63
N GLY A 779 23.31 -12.81 59.77
CA GLY A 779 22.06 -13.02 60.51
C GLY A 779 21.36 -11.75 61.01
N ALA A 780 21.98 -10.58 60.87
CA ALA A 780 21.35 -9.27 61.10
C ALA A 780 20.56 -8.75 59.87
N TYR A 781 20.86 -9.25 58.67
CA TYR A 781 20.33 -8.74 57.40
C TYR A 781 19.56 -9.79 56.58
N LEU A 782 19.81 -11.07 56.84
CA LEU A 782 19.19 -12.20 56.16
C LEU A 782 18.74 -13.24 57.19
N SER A 783 17.58 -13.86 56.98
CA SER A 783 17.20 -15.03 57.76
C SER A 783 18.13 -16.21 57.43
N THR A 784 18.27 -17.17 58.35
CA THR A 784 19.04 -18.41 58.12
C THR A 784 18.58 -19.11 56.84
N ASP A 785 17.27 -19.20 56.62
CA ASP A 785 16.71 -19.82 55.41
C ASP A 785 17.10 -19.05 54.14
N THR A 786 17.11 -17.71 54.19
CA THR A 786 17.54 -16.88 53.06
C THR A 786 19.03 -17.05 52.79
N MET A 787 19.87 -17.03 53.84
CA MET A 787 21.32 -17.26 53.69
C MET A 787 21.61 -18.64 53.08
N HIS A 788 20.86 -19.68 53.47
CA HIS A 788 21.06 -21.01 52.92
C HIS A 788 20.55 -21.15 51.48
N ALA A 789 19.56 -20.35 51.09
CA ALA A 789 19.00 -20.36 49.73
C ALA A 789 19.80 -19.51 48.73
N THR A 790 20.53 -18.48 49.17
CA THR A 790 21.05 -17.45 48.25
C THR A 790 22.55 -17.25 48.23
N TRP A 791 23.32 -18.15 48.83
CA TRP A 791 24.77 -18.00 48.92
C TRP A 791 25.52 -18.42 47.64
N GLY A 792 26.71 -17.84 47.45
CA GLY A 792 27.67 -18.25 46.44
C GLY A 792 29.08 -17.79 46.81
N CYS A 793 30.10 -18.48 46.32
CA CYS A 793 31.50 -18.10 46.55
C CYS A 793 32.19 -17.66 45.26
N TYR A 794 33.04 -16.64 45.39
CA TYR A 794 33.93 -16.18 44.32
C TYR A 794 35.25 -15.68 44.93
N ASN A 795 36.40 -16.21 44.46
CA ASN A 795 37.75 -15.88 44.96
C ASN A 795 37.88 -15.93 46.51
N ASP A 796 37.46 -17.05 47.12
CA ASP A 796 37.50 -17.30 48.58
C ASP A 796 36.68 -16.34 49.45
N LYS A 797 35.83 -15.51 48.83
CA LYS A 797 34.85 -14.66 49.52
C LYS A 797 33.44 -15.22 49.37
N LEU A 798 32.65 -15.06 50.43
CA LEU A 798 31.24 -15.46 50.50
C LEU A 798 30.32 -14.29 50.11
N TYR A 799 29.35 -14.55 49.23
CA TYR A 799 28.37 -13.58 48.74
C TYR A 799 26.95 -14.13 48.88
N TYR A 800 25.96 -13.23 48.91
CA TYR A 800 24.53 -13.57 48.97
C TYR A 800 23.72 -12.78 47.93
N LEU A 801 22.80 -13.44 47.24
CA LEU A 801 21.83 -12.79 46.37
C LEU A 801 20.58 -12.42 47.17
N ALA A 802 20.13 -11.17 47.12
CA ALA A 802 19.05 -10.66 47.97
C ALA A 802 18.15 -9.68 47.22
N THR A 803 16.91 -9.52 47.67
CA THR A 803 15.99 -8.47 47.19
C THR A 803 15.25 -7.86 48.39
N PRO A 804 14.89 -6.55 48.35
CA PRO A 804 13.91 -6.02 49.30
C PRO A 804 12.55 -6.72 49.10
N SER A 805 11.81 -6.92 50.19
CA SER A 805 10.45 -7.45 50.18
C SER A 805 9.52 -6.58 51.03
N GLY A 806 8.27 -6.46 50.60
CA GLY A 806 7.24 -5.65 51.26
C GLY A 806 7.13 -4.20 50.76
N ASP A 807 6.09 -3.51 51.22
CA ASP A 807 5.89 -2.07 51.00
C ASP A 807 6.80 -1.27 51.95
N ALA A 808 7.22 -0.07 51.54
CA ALA A 808 7.99 0.82 52.40
C ALA A 808 7.19 1.23 53.65
N GLU A 809 7.71 0.94 54.84
CA GLU A 809 7.11 1.36 56.12
C GLU A 809 7.89 2.53 56.76
N SER A 810 7.17 3.47 57.38
CA SER A 810 7.78 4.58 58.14
C SER A 810 8.05 4.15 59.59
N CYS A 811 9.28 4.28 60.09
CA CYS A 811 9.61 3.95 61.48
C CYS A 811 8.79 4.82 62.47
N PRO A 812 7.95 4.24 63.35
CA PRO A 812 7.21 5.01 64.34
C PRO A 812 8.16 5.57 65.39
N THR A 813 8.10 6.87 65.67
CA THR A 813 8.81 7.47 66.80
C THR A 813 8.26 6.88 68.11
N GLY A 814 9.14 6.20 68.87
CA GLY A 814 8.84 5.80 70.24
C GLY A 814 8.51 7.05 71.07
N SER A 815 7.47 6.97 71.90
CA SER A 815 6.97 8.07 72.72
C SER A 815 7.88 8.39 73.92
N CYS A 816 9.13 8.79 73.68
CA CYS A 816 10.01 9.42 74.66
C CYS A 816 10.88 10.52 74.02
N ASP A 817 10.93 11.69 74.66
CA ASP A 817 11.86 12.77 74.30
C ASP A 817 13.30 12.31 74.53
N GLY A 818 14.07 12.21 73.44
CA GLY A 818 15.51 11.88 73.46
C GLY A 818 15.87 10.42 73.18
N CYS A 819 14.93 9.58 72.76
CA CYS A 819 15.23 8.22 72.30
C CYS A 819 15.44 8.20 70.78
N GLU A 820 16.54 7.60 70.30
CA GLU A 820 16.75 7.25 68.89
C GLU A 820 15.56 6.42 68.34
N PRO A 821 15.13 6.62 67.08
CA PRO A 821 14.12 5.76 66.45
C PRO A 821 14.57 4.30 66.48
N VAL A 822 13.80 3.40 67.10
CA VAL A 822 14.05 1.97 66.98
C VAL A 822 13.35 1.48 65.71
N CYS A 823 14.06 1.55 64.58
CA CYS A 823 13.67 0.79 63.40
C CYS A 823 13.96 -0.69 63.69
N THR A 824 12.96 -1.56 63.54
CA THR A 824 13.21 -3.00 63.48
C THR A 824 13.74 -3.32 62.10
N ASP A 825 14.98 -3.81 62.03
CA ASP A 825 15.60 -4.25 60.78
C ASP A 825 14.73 -5.35 60.14
N ASN A 826 14.25 -5.12 58.93
CA ASN A 826 13.62 -6.15 58.12
C ASN A 826 14.71 -6.92 57.38
N PHE A 827 14.61 -8.26 57.36
CA PHE A 827 15.52 -9.09 56.59
C PHE A 827 15.26 -8.91 55.09
N PHE A 828 16.34 -8.85 54.30
CA PHE A 828 16.21 -9.04 52.86
C PHE A 828 15.75 -10.48 52.58
N SER A 829 15.02 -10.64 51.49
CA SER A 829 14.44 -11.92 51.09
C SER A 829 15.16 -12.50 49.89
N ALA A 830 14.98 -13.80 49.68
CA ALA A 830 15.38 -14.46 48.45
C ALA A 830 14.51 -13.94 47.29
N PRO A 831 15.11 -13.57 46.14
CA PRO A 831 14.39 -13.32 44.91
C PRO A 831 13.38 -14.44 44.56
N PRO A 832 12.16 -14.10 44.09
CA PRO A 832 11.17 -15.10 43.72
C PRO A 832 11.70 -16.04 42.64
N GLY A 833 11.47 -17.35 42.82
CA GLY A 833 11.86 -18.39 41.86
C GLY A 833 13.25 -18.99 42.08
N LEU A 834 14.01 -18.56 43.10
CA LEU A 834 15.34 -19.11 43.40
C LEU A 834 15.33 -20.60 43.77
N ASP A 835 14.26 -21.09 44.38
CA ASP A 835 14.10 -22.51 44.74
C ASP A 835 14.14 -23.44 43.51
N SER A 836 13.93 -22.87 42.32
CA SER A 836 14.01 -23.55 41.04
C SER A 836 15.36 -23.34 40.34
N LEU A 837 16.38 -22.78 40.99
CA LEU A 837 17.75 -22.63 40.44
C LEU A 837 18.72 -23.57 41.16
N ASP A 838 18.36 -24.85 41.19
CA ASP A 838 19.08 -25.94 41.86
C ASP A 838 20.19 -26.57 41.01
N GLY A 839 20.45 -26.02 39.83
CA GLY A 839 21.40 -26.56 38.86
C GLY A 839 20.85 -27.71 38.01
N THR A 840 19.57 -28.06 38.12
CA THR A 840 18.91 -29.08 37.27
C THR A 840 17.89 -28.48 36.30
N THR A 841 17.33 -27.32 36.61
CA THR A 841 16.36 -26.58 35.79
C THR A 841 16.98 -25.27 35.24
N PHE A 842 16.30 -24.59 34.30
CA PHE A 842 16.81 -23.36 33.65
C PHE A 842 18.23 -23.48 33.06
N GLY A 843 18.49 -24.54 32.30
CA GLY A 843 19.79 -24.75 31.65
C GLY A 843 20.94 -25.10 32.59
N GLY A 844 20.63 -25.52 33.81
CA GLY A 844 21.61 -25.97 34.80
C GLY A 844 22.38 -24.85 35.48
N ILE A 845 21.79 -23.65 35.55
CA ILE A 845 22.39 -22.50 36.23
C ILE A 845 22.05 -22.50 37.73
N PRO A 846 23.03 -22.68 38.63
CA PRO A 846 22.83 -22.48 40.06
C PRO A 846 22.86 -21.00 40.44
N VAL A 847 22.32 -20.67 41.61
CA VAL A 847 22.38 -19.33 42.22
C VAL A 847 23.82 -18.78 42.28
N SER A 848 24.80 -19.65 42.52
CA SER A 848 26.22 -19.28 42.56
C SER A 848 26.73 -18.67 41.26
N ASP A 849 26.20 -19.08 40.10
CA ASP A 849 26.71 -18.62 38.81
C ASP A 849 26.20 -17.22 38.45
N LEU A 850 24.97 -16.89 38.88
CA LEU A 850 24.43 -15.54 38.83
C LEU A 850 25.26 -14.60 39.72
N ILE A 851 25.63 -15.05 40.92
CA ILE A 851 26.50 -14.31 41.85
C ILE A 851 27.89 -14.08 41.24
N GLN A 852 28.52 -15.14 40.74
CA GLN A 852 29.87 -15.04 40.16
C GLN A 852 29.92 -14.16 38.91
N GLY A 853 28.86 -14.16 38.10
CA GLY A 853 28.74 -13.26 36.95
C GLY A 853 28.59 -11.80 37.34
N ALA A 854 27.70 -11.51 38.30
CA ALA A 854 27.52 -10.17 38.83
C ALA A 854 28.82 -9.62 39.46
N VAL A 855 29.54 -10.44 40.23
CA VAL A 855 30.83 -10.05 40.84
C VAL A 855 31.92 -9.84 39.79
N ARG A 856 31.99 -10.70 38.74
CA ARG A 856 32.91 -10.48 37.62
C ARG A 856 32.64 -9.17 36.89
N THR A 857 31.37 -8.89 36.62
CA THR A 857 30.93 -7.65 35.97
C THR A 857 31.32 -6.44 36.82
N TYR A 858 31.11 -6.49 38.13
CA TYR A 858 31.54 -5.44 39.07
C TYR A 858 33.06 -5.20 39.03
N ILE A 859 33.86 -6.27 39.02
CA ILE A 859 35.33 -6.19 38.96
C ILE A 859 35.80 -5.65 37.60
N GLN A 860 35.24 -6.14 36.49
CA GLN A 860 35.54 -5.67 35.13
C GLN A 860 35.17 -4.19 34.96
N ASN A 861 34.12 -3.74 35.63
CA ASN A 861 33.71 -2.34 35.69
C ASN A 861 34.53 -1.51 36.70
N GLY A 862 35.76 -1.92 37.04
CA GLY A 862 36.66 -1.17 37.91
C GLY A 862 36.23 -1.12 39.38
N ASN A 863 35.52 -2.15 39.86
CA ASN A 863 34.87 -2.18 41.18
C ASN A 863 33.82 -1.06 41.35
N GLN A 864 33.01 -0.85 40.30
CA GLN A 864 31.89 0.08 40.33
C GLN A 864 30.59 -0.61 39.94
N ASN A 865 29.50 -0.20 40.59
CA ASN A 865 28.15 -0.60 40.20
C ASN A 865 27.73 0.11 38.89
N GLY A 866 26.78 -0.46 38.15
CA GLY A 866 26.23 0.16 36.92
C GLY A 866 26.91 -0.20 35.60
N GLY A 867 27.43 -1.43 35.44
CA GLY A 867 27.93 -1.93 34.15
C GLY A 867 26.81 -2.06 33.10
N GLY A 868 27.14 -1.90 31.81
CA GLY A 868 26.18 -2.10 30.72
C GLY A 868 25.72 -3.57 30.62
N VAL A 869 24.47 -3.79 30.20
CA VAL A 869 23.99 -5.13 29.81
C VAL A 869 24.86 -5.62 28.64
N ALA A 870 25.21 -6.92 28.57
CA ALA A 870 25.93 -7.45 27.41
C ALA A 870 25.21 -7.10 26.11
N ASP A 871 25.92 -6.41 25.21
CA ASP A 871 25.43 -6.12 23.87
C ASP A 871 25.96 -7.18 22.88
N PRO A 872 25.11 -8.09 22.38
CA PRO A 872 25.52 -9.08 21.38
C PRO A 872 25.88 -8.44 20.02
N GLY A 873 25.66 -7.13 19.83
CA GLY A 873 26.14 -6.36 18.68
C GLY A 873 27.62 -5.95 18.76
N VAL A 874 28.29 -6.15 19.91
CA VAL A 874 29.71 -5.85 20.11
C VAL A 874 30.55 -7.13 19.90
N SER A 875 31.56 -7.07 19.04
CA SER A 875 32.42 -8.23 18.77
C SER A 875 33.20 -8.64 20.02
N GLY A 876 33.09 -9.91 20.42
CA GLY A 876 33.72 -10.45 21.64
C GLY A 876 32.74 -10.70 22.78
N THR A 877 31.61 -9.98 22.84
CA THR A 877 30.60 -10.17 23.89
C THR A 877 29.89 -11.52 23.79
N LEU A 878 29.73 -12.06 22.58
CA LEU A 878 29.28 -13.45 22.40
C LEU A 878 30.31 -14.45 22.95
N ASP A 879 31.61 -14.22 22.76
CA ASP A 879 32.68 -15.08 23.28
C ASP A 879 32.77 -15.04 24.82
N ASP A 880 32.46 -13.89 25.42
CA ASP A 880 32.38 -13.72 26.88
C ASP A 880 31.15 -14.44 27.47
N LEU A 881 29.99 -14.34 26.80
CA LEU A 881 28.79 -15.13 27.13
C LEU A 881 29.03 -16.65 26.95
N TYR A 882 29.81 -17.05 25.94
CA TYR A 882 30.24 -18.45 25.73
C TYR A 882 31.14 -18.98 26.87
N ASN A 883 31.92 -18.12 27.53
CA ASN A 883 32.79 -18.44 28.68
C ASN A 883 32.09 -18.30 30.05
N GLN A 884 30.75 -18.32 30.05
CA GLN A 884 29.90 -18.18 31.24
C GLN A 884 30.04 -16.81 31.93
N ASP A 885 30.40 -15.74 31.21
CA ASP A 885 30.41 -14.39 31.78
C ASP A 885 28.99 -13.83 31.79
N VAL A 886 28.29 -14.07 32.90
CA VAL A 886 26.92 -13.59 33.11
C VAL A 886 26.98 -12.11 33.41
N THR A 887 26.79 -11.32 32.37
CA THR A 887 26.80 -9.86 32.42
C THR A 887 25.38 -9.38 32.70
N THR A 888 25.12 -9.04 33.97
CA THR A 888 23.97 -8.23 34.32
C THR A 888 24.35 -7.07 35.25
N PRO A 889 23.76 -5.88 35.07
CA PRO A 889 23.98 -4.75 35.96
C PRO A 889 23.39 -5.07 37.34
N GLY A 890 24.21 -5.01 38.38
CA GLY A 890 23.69 -4.84 39.74
C GLY A 890 22.97 -3.49 39.83
N PRO A 891 21.77 -3.40 40.43
CA PRO A 891 21.06 -2.14 40.56
C PRO A 891 21.86 -1.13 41.38
N ASP A 892 22.00 0.06 40.81
CA ASP A 892 22.63 1.25 41.38
C ASP A 892 21.87 1.77 42.62
N MET A 893 20.65 1.30 42.89
CA MET A 893 19.80 1.85 43.97
C MET A 893 20.12 1.35 45.37
N ALA A 894 20.56 0.10 45.56
CA ALA A 894 20.84 -0.40 46.91
C ALA A 894 22.13 0.22 47.48
N PHE A 895 23.14 0.46 46.63
CA PHE A 895 24.40 1.09 47.05
C PHE A 895 24.37 2.64 46.94
N LYS A 896 23.60 3.27 46.03
CA LYS A 896 23.36 4.73 46.12
C LYS A 896 22.54 5.12 47.34
N ALA A 897 21.73 4.20 47.87
CA ALA A 897 21.11 4.38 49.17
C ALA A 897 22.11 4.21 50.33
N TRP A 898 23.32 3.67 50.12
CA TRP A 898 24.24 3.27 51.20
C TRP A 898 25.67 3.87 51.15
N ASP A 899 26.22 4.33 50.00
CA ASP A 899 27.67 4.59 49.86
C ASP A 899 28.10 5.87 49.08
N ALA A 900 27.27 6.87 48.81
CA ALA A 900 27.81 8.07 48.14
C ALA A 900 27.08 9.39 48.45
N THR A 901 27.61 10.12 49.44
CA THR A 901 28.19 11.48 49.34
C THR A 901 27.46 12.60 48.58
N GLY A 902 26.16 12.46 48.28
CA GLY A 902 25.36 13.49 47.62
C GLY A 902 23.91 13.63 48.09
N GLY A 903 23.49 12.86 49.10
CA GLY A 903 22.16 12.91 49.70
C GLY A 903 21.01 12.50 48.75
N PRO A 904 20.36 11.33 48.95
CA PRO A 904 19.13 11.00 48.22
C PRO A 904 17.91 11.69 48.83
N SER A 905 16.93 12.02 47.98
CA SER A 905 15.64 12.60 48.37
C SER A 905 14.85 11.68 49.32
N THR A 906 14.35 12.24 50.43
CA THR A 906 13.45 11.62 51.41
C THR A 906 12.08 11.21 50.85
N SER A 907 11.84 11.43 49.55
CA SER A 907 10.58 11.15 48.85
C SER A 907 10.62 9.89 47.96
N THR A 908 11.67 9.08 48.03
CA THR A 908 11.83 7.89 47.19
C THR A 908 11.32 6.65 47.94
N ALA A 909 10.52 5.81 47.28
CA ALA A 909 10.06 4.55 47.87
C ALA A 909 11.25 3.63 48.19
N ASN A 910 11.23 2.99 49.37
CA ASN A 910 12.22 2.05 49.93
C ASN A 910 13.53 2.65 50.50
N TYR A 911 13.44 3.73 51.29
CA TYR A 911 14.59 4.40 51.90
C TYR A 911 14.95 3.84 53.30
N PRO A 912 16.18 3.36 53.56
CA PRO A 912 16.66 3.05 54.91
C PRO A 912 17.35 4.27 55.59
N CYS A 913 17.25 4.32 56.93
CA CYS A 913 17.80 5.39 57.77
C CYS A 913 19.33 5.48 57.73
N ILE A 914 19.89 6.67 57.53
CA ILE A 914 21.34 6.93 57.64
C ILE A 914 21.60 8.14 58.57
N ILE A 915 22.69 8.04 59.33
CA ILE A 915 23.27 9.09 60.18
C ILE A 915 23.87 10.16 59.24
N PRO A 916 23.45 11.44 59.31
CA PRO A 916 23.90 12.50 58.38
C PRO A 916 25.43 12.66 58.41
N PRO A 917 26.11 12.95 57.28
CA PRO A 917 27.56 13.12 57.25
C PRO A 917 28.01 14.22 58.22
N GLY A 918 29.23 14.05 58.75
CA GLY A 918 29.82 14.98 59.70
C GLY A 918 30.20 16.32 59.06
N VAL A 919 30.83 17.21 59.83
CA VAL A 919 31.27 18.52 59.31
C VAL A 919 32.42 18.32 58.32
N ASN A 920 32.41 19.07 57.20
CA ASN A 920 33.47 19.08 56.17
C ASN A 920 33.94 20.52 55.97
N ASP A 921 35.19 20.78 56.29
CA ASP A 921 35.83 22.09 56.21
C ASP A 921 37.10 22.08 55.36
N CYS A 922 37.48 20.92 54.81
CA CYS A 922 38.66 20.78 53.98
C CYS A 922 38.33 20.30 52.56
N GLY A 923 39.08 20.84 51.60
CA GLY A 923 39.02 20.41 50.21
C GLY A 923 39.70 19.08 49.95
N THR A 924 39.74 18.69 48.68
CA THR A 924 40.36 17.42 48.23
C THR A 924 41.80 17.25 48.70
N SER A 925 42.13 16.03 49.13
CA SER A 925 43.43 15.67 49.66
C SER A 925 44.33 14.94 48.65
N THR A 926 45.64 15.14 48.74
CA THR A 926 46.66 14.26 48.14
C THR A 926 46.99 13.10 49.08
N PHE A 927 47.60 12.02 48.57
CA PHE A 927 47.91 10.82 49.36
C PHE A 927 49.29 10.27 48.98
N VAL A 928 50.16 10.10 49.98
CA VAL A 928 51.48 9.51 49.85
C VAL A 928 51.61 8.38 50.87
N ASP A 929 51.99 7.19 50.39
CA ASP A 929 52.18 6.00 51.24
C ASP A 929 53.41 6.13 52.13
N GLN A 930 53.20 5.97 53.44
CA GLN A 930 54.25 5.94 54.47
C GLN A 930 54.16 4.64 55.29
N THR A 931 53.50 3.60 54.75
CA THR A 931 53.25 2.34 55.45
C THR A 931 54.55 1.57 55.70
N SER A 932 54.76 1.20 56.95
CA SER A 932 55.90 0.39 57.41
C SER A 932 55.46 -0.58 58.50
N SER A 933 56.35 -1.47 58.94
CA SER A 933 56.06 -2.38 60.06
C SER A 933 55.78 -1.66 61.40
N ALA A 934 56.14 -0.38 61.49
CA ALA A 934 55.84 0.47 62.65
C ALA A 934 54.53 1.26 62.53
N SER A 935 53.84 1.19 61.39
CA SER A 935 52.60 1.92 61.14
C SER A 935 51.41 1.37 61.95
N PRO A 936 50.40 2.20 62.21
CA PRO A 936 49.25 1.78 63.01
C PRO A 936 48.42 0.71 62.32
N LEU A 937 47.68 -0.05 63.12
CA LEU A 937 46.78 -1.09 62.62
C LEU A 937 45.60 -0.45 61.89
N VAL A 938 45.24 -0.99 60.72
CA VAL A 938 44.06 -0.56 59.95
C VAL A 938 42.79 -0.59 60.80
N ALA A 939 42.63 -1.63 61.62
CA ALA A 939 41.48 -1.76 62.52
C ALA A 939 41.37 -0.60 63.53
N ASP A 940 42.49 -0.10 64.03
CA ASP A 940 42.53 1.02 64.97
C ASP A 940 42.17 2.34 64.26
N CYS A 941 42.64 2.53 63.02
CA CYS A 941 42.28 3.69 62.20
C CYS A 941 40.79 3.68 61.82
N LEU A 942 40.23 2.55 61.42
CA LEU A 942 38.79 2.40 61.16
C LEU A 942 37.95 2.57 62.43
N GLN A 943 38.52 2.32 63.62
CA GLN A 943 37.85 2.62 64.87
C GLN A 943 37.76 4.13 65.14
N ILE A 944 38.72 4.94 64.67
CA ILE A 944 38.58 6.41 64.68
C ILE A 944 37.39 6.82 63.83
N VAL A 945 37.29 6.29 62.59
CA VAL A 945 36.16 6.54 61.68
C VAL A 945 34.85 6.25 62.38
N LYS A 946 34.72 5.05 62.96
CA LYS A 946 33.50 4.63 63.66
C LYS A 946 33.13 5.52 64.87
N ASN A 947 34.10 6.19 65.49
CA ASN A 947 33.85 7.05 66.64
C ASN A 947 33.35 8.44 66.26
N ILE A 948 33.64 8.92 65.05
CA ILE A 948 33.37 10.32 64.63
C ILE A 948 32.50 10.43 63.38
N GLU A 949 32.27 9.34 62.65
CA GLU A 949 31.41 9.29 61.48
C GLU A 949 29.98 9.73 61.83
N GLY A 950 29.48 10.68 61.04
CA GLY A 950 28.16 11.27 61.21
C GLY A 950 27.98 12.17 62.44
N THR A 951 29.07 12.54 63.12
CA THR A 951 29.05 13.51 64.22
C THR A 951 29.30 14.92 63.72
N SER A 952 28.79 15.94 64.43
CA SER A 952 29.10 17.35 64.13
C SER A 952 30.47 17.81 64.66
N GLY A 953 31.44 16.90 64.78
CA GLY A 953 32.78 17.21 65.29
C GLY A 953 33.56 18.11 64.34
N GLU A 954 34.22 19.13 64.87
CA GLU A 954 35.07 20.08 64.15
C GLU A 954 36.24 20.46 65.08
N TRP A 955 37.45 20.53 64.52
CA TRP A 955 38.66 20.87 65.24
C TRP A 955 39.24 22.18 64.71
N GLU A 956 39.15 23.24 65.53
CA GLU A 956 39.90 24.47 65.32
C GLU A 956 41.36 24.26 65.76
N VAL A 957 42.30 24.46 64.83
CA VAL A 957 43.73 24.28 65.08
C VAL A 957 44.42 25.64 65.07
N GLU A 958 44.74 26.16 66.25
CA GLU A 958 45.37 27.47 66.41
C GLU A 958 46.91 27.41 66.41
N ASN A 959 47.56 28.42 65.81
CA ASN A 959 49.03 28.60 65.77
C ASN A 959 49.84 27.45 65.14
N ALA A 960 49.27 26.70 64.20
CA ALA A 960 49.83 25.45 63.70
C ALA A 960 50.95 25.58 62.64
N LEU A 961 51.83 26.57 62.77
CA LEU A 961 52.95 26.74 61.84
C LEU A 961 54.19 25.98 62.31
N GLY A 962 54.59 24.95 61.56
CA GLY A 962 55.88 24.29 61.74
C GLY A 962 55.90 23.04 62.63
N ASP A 963 54.79 22.74 63.32
CA ASP A 963 54.63 21.55 64.18
C ASP A 963 53.35 20.76 63.82
N GLN A 964 53.37 19.44 64.01
CA GLN A 964 52.23 18.52 63.78
C GLN A 964 51.30 18.47 65.01
N HIS A 965 50.00 18.66 64.80
CA HIS A 965 48.96 18.67 65.82
C HIS A 965 48.07 17.44 65.71
N GLN A 966 48.14 16.54 66.69
CA GLN A 966 47.27 15.37 66.76
C GLN A 966 45.82 15.78 67.10
N LEU A 967 44.87 15.43 66.24
CA LEU A 967 43.44 15.76 66.43
C LEU A 967 42.66 14.61 67.07
N VAL A 968 42.86 13.39 66.57
CA VAL A 968 42.14 12.20 67.02
C VAL A 968 43.08 11.00 67.13
N GLN A 969 42.72 10.06 68.01
CA GLN A 969 43.46 8.83 68.22
C GLN A 969 42.51 7.71 68.66
N SER A 970 42.75 6.51 68.13
CA SER A 970 42.19 5.26 68.66
C SER A 970 43.24 4.17 68.54
N GLY A 971 43.47 3.43 69.63
CA GLY A 971 44.50 2.39 69.68
C GLY A 971 45.88 2.91 69.25
N THR A 972 46.47 2.21 68.28
CA THR A 972 47.77 2.57 67.67
C THR A 972 47.69 3.73 66.69
N CYS A 973 46.50 4.06 66.17
CA CYS A 973 46.33 5.03 65.09
C CYS A 973 46.13 6.46 65.58
N LYS A 974 46.87 7.42 65.02
CA LYS A 974 46.74 8.85 65.27
C LYS A 974 46.59 9.61 63.95
N PHE A 975 45.69 10.58 63.95
CA PHE A 975 45.56 11.54 62.85
C PHE A 975 45.97 12.93 63.33
N GLY A 976 46.84 13.58 62.58
CA GLY A 976 47.31 14.92 62.91
C GLY A 976 47.48 15.81 61.67
N VAL A 977 47.49 17.12 61.92
CA VAL A 977 47.59 18.16 60.89
C VAL A 977 48.62 19.23 61.24
N GLN A 978 49.21 19.85 60.22
CA GLN A 978 50.17 20.93 60.32
C GLN A 978 49.87 22.01 59.27
N GLY A 979 49.83 23.27 59.69
CA GLY A 979 49.65 24.41 58.79
C GLY A 979 50.94 24.78 58.06
N MET A 980 50.85 25.03 56.75
CA MET A 980 52.00 25.32 55.89
C MET A 980 52.35 26.81 55.76
N GLY A 981 51.57 27.71 56.37
CA GLY A 981 51.90 29.14 56.50
C GLY A 981 51.81 29.97 55.21
N LYS A 982 51.16 29.45 54.17
CA LYS A 982 50.82 30.24 52.98
C LYS A 982 49.65 31.18 53.30
N ASN A 983 49.70 32.41 52.77
CA ASN A 983 48.65 33.44 52.90
C ASN A 983 48.47 34.13 54.26
N GLY A 984 49.33 33.85 55.25
CA GLY A 984 49.38 34.57 56.52
C GLY A 984 48.29 34.20 57.54
N ASN A 985 47.56 33.11 57.32
CA ASN A 985 46.61 32.56 58.28
C ASN A 985 47.32 31.54 59.19
N ILE A 986 47.03 31.60 60.49
CA ILE A 986 47.66 30.72 61.52
C ILE A 986 46.67 29.76 62.16
N ASN A 987 45.36 29.90 61.85
CA ASN A 987 44.27 29.07 62.36
C ASN A 987 43.45 28.49 61.19
N PHE A 988 42.95 27.26 61.35
CA PHE A 988 42.07 26.58 60.39
C PHE A 988 41.23 25.49 61.06
N HIS A 989 40.14 25.10 60.40
CA HIS A 989 39.20 24.08 60.88
C HIS A 989 39.33 22.78 60.08
N VAL A 990 39.26 21.65 60.77
CA VAL A 990 39.17 20.32 60.15
C VAL A 990 37.92 19.66 60.68
N GLY A 991 37.00 19.27 59.80
CA GLY A 991 35.75 18.63 60.15
C GLY A 991 35.89 17.12 60.37
N SER A 992 34.95 16.51 61.09
CA SER A 992 34.90 15.06 61.33
C SER A 992 34.81 14.26 60.05
N GLN A 993 34.11 14.77 59.04
CA GLN A 993 33.99 14.11 57.75
C GLN A 993 35.31 14.15 56.97
N ASP A 994 36.10 15.22 57.09
CA ASP A 994 37.42 15.32 56.45
C ASP A 994 38.37 14.22 56.95
N ILE A 995 38.37 13.98 58.27
CA ILE A 995 39.18 12.93 58.89
C ILE A 995 38.69 11.54 58.48
N VAL A 996 37.38 11.33 58.44
CA VAL A 996 36.77 10.06 58.01
C VAL A 996 37.16 9.73 56.57
N ASP A 997 37.02 10.70 55.67
CA ASP A 997 37.30 10.54 54.25
C ASP A 997 38.77 10.22 54.02
N ILE A 998 39.68 10.93 54.71
CA ILE A 998 41.12 10.71 54.59
C ILE A 998 41.51 9.33 55.11
N ILE A 999 41.03 8.91 56.29
CA ILE A 999 41.38 7.61 56.85
C ILE A 999 40.87 6.48 55.95
N ASN A 1000 39.60 6.55 55.51
CA ASN A 1000 39.03 5.55 54.61
C ASN A 1000 39.80 5.46 53.30
N GLN A 1001 40.17 6.60 52.71
CA GLN A 1001 40.91 6.64 51.46
C GLN A 1001 42.37 6.17 51.62
N ALA A 1002 43.04 6.48 52.73
CA ALA A 1002 44.39 5.99 53.03
C ALA A 1002 44.40 4.47 53.27
N VAL A 1003 43.44 3.95 54.04
CA VAL A 1003 43.27 2.51 54.27
C VAL A 1003 43.00 1.78 52.94
N LYS A 1004 42.14 2.35 52.10
CA LYS A 1004 41.80 1.78 50.80
C LYS A 1004 43.02 1.70 49.87
N GLN A 1005 43.86 2.73 49.86
CA GLN A 1005 45.03 2.77 48.97
C GLN A 1005 46.21 1.96 49.51
N PHE A 1006 46.47 1.99 50.82
CA PHE A 1006 47.75 1.51 51.39
C PHE A 1006 47.59 0.47 52.51
N GLY A 1007 46.37 0.21 52.99
CA GLY A 1007 46.09 -0.68 54.13
C GLY A 1007 46.18 -2.19 53.85
N GLY A 1008 46.60 -2.61 52.65
CA GLY A 1008 46.60 -4.02 52.23
C GLY A 1008 47.45 -4.97 53.09
N SER A 1009 48.35 -4.43 53.91
CA SER A 1009 49.18 -5.21 54.85
C SER A 1009 48.56 -5.41 56.23
N GLY A 1010 47.38 -4.81 56.50
CA GLY A 1010 46.77 -4.74 57.84
C GLY A 1010 47.31 -3.59 58.71
N GLN A 1011 48.35 -2.89 58.25
CA GLN A 1011 48.86 -1.63 58.79
C GLN A 1011 48.73 -0.52 57.74
N VAL A 1012 48.60 0.74 58.17
CA VAL A 1012 48.51 1.89 57.26
C VAL A 1012 49.24 3.09 57.85
N GLY A 1013 50.17 3.68 57.09
CA GLY A 1013 50.73 4.99 57.38
C GLY A 1013 50.62 5.83 56.12
N ALA A 1014 50.15 7.07 56.24
CA ALA A 1014 49.97 7.93 55.07
C ALA A 1014 50.11 9.39 55.44
N GLU A 1015 50.53 10.21 54.48
CA GLU A 1015 50.52 11.66 54.62
C GLU A 1015 50.01 12.31 53.33
N GLY A 1016 49.61 13.57 53.42
CA GLY A 1016 49.11 14.32 52.29
C GLY A 1016 48.91 15.79 52.57
N ASP A 1017 48.57 16.53 51.51
CA ASP A 1017 48.23 17.94 51.56
C ASP A 1017 46.74 18.12 51.27
N MET A 1018 46.08 19.04 51.98
CA MET A 1018 44.72 19.49 51.71
C MET A 1018 44.60 21.00 51.97
N THR A 1019 43.56 21.66 51.47
CA THR A 1019 43.30 23.07 51.79
C THR A 1019 42.05 23.16 52.65
N CYS A 1020 42.17 23.70 53.86
CA CYS A 1020 41.07 23.80 54.83
C CYS A 1020 40.56 25.24 54.99
N ASN A 1021 39.32 25.39 55.44
CA ASN A 1021 38.73 26.67 55.78
C ASN A 1021 39.51 27.30 56.95
N GLY A 1022 40.00 28.52 56.75
CA GLY A 1022 40.63 29.31 57.81
C GLY A 1022 39.90 30.63 58.03
N ASP A 1023 40.11 31.24 59.19
CA ASP A 1023 39.31 32.38 59.68
C ASP A 1023 39.20 33.57 58.69
N VAL A 1024 40.22 33.78 57.85
CA VAL A 1024 40.25 34.86 56.85
C VAL A 1024 40.27 34.35 55.42
N LYS A 1025 41.02 33.27 55.15
CA LYS A 1025 41.16 32.60 53.83
C LYS A 1025 41.47 31.12 54.04
N GLY A 1026 41.28 30.32 52.99
CA GLY A 1026 41.72 28.92 52.98
C GLY A 1026 43.22 28.78 53.29
N GLN A 1027 43.55 27.75 54.07
CA GLN A 1027 44.87 27.43 54.57
C GLN A 1027 45.32 26.08 54.01
N ASP A 1028 46.54 26.02 53.45
CA ASP A 1028 47.14 24.75 53.05
C ASP A 1028 47.64 24.01 54.30
N VAL A 1029 47.22 22.75 54.45
CA VAL A 1029 47.43 21.89 55.61
C VAL A 1029 48.05 20.57 55.16
N GLN A 1030 49.11 20.15 55.84
CA GLN A 1030 49.66 18.80 55.74
C GLN A 1030 49.04 17.93 56.82
N TRP A 1031 48.49 16.77 56.43
CA TRP A 1031 47.99 15.79 57.37
C TRP A 1031 48.86 14.53 57.36
N GLY A 1032 48.85 13.82 58.48
CA GLY A 1032 49.53 12.55 58.66
C GLY A 1032 48.69 11.57 59.46
N LEU A 1033 48.72 10.31 59.03
CA LEU A 1033 48.18 9.14 59.68
C LEU A 1033 49.35 8.27 60.13
N TYR A 1034 49.61 8.21 61.44
CA TYR A 1034 50.83 7.65 62.01
C TYR A 1034 50.65 6.94 63.35
#